data_AF-A0A3R8QDL4-F1
#
_entry.id   AF-A0A3R8QDL4-F1
#
_cell.length_a   1.000
_cell.length_b   1.000
_cell.length_c   1.000
_cell.angle_alpha   90.00
_cell.angle_beta   90.00
_cell.angle_gamma   90.00
#
_symmetry.space_group_name_H-M   'P 1'
#
loop_
_entity.id
_entity.type
_entity.pdbx_description
1 polymer ?
#
loop_
_entity_poly.entity_id
_entity_poly.type
_entity_poly.pdbx_seq_one_letter_code
_entity_poly.pdbx_strand_id
1 'polypeptide(L)'
;MRTETDTVFANPDGTLTRESAAAPVRMVKDGRWVDVDVDFERAADGGVVAKAHPEGLRLAGGDGTPARSLKRAAATPRDEARDLITLGSGDEKIALQWKGGLPAPRLSSNTATYEDAVPGGDLVVEATRTGFEQYLTLRRAPQDGAPLVLPIVLPEGMTAKAGSGGGVDFVDGSGETVAVMPAPMMWDDQVDQRSGEHVNRREVAMEVTQSGDTAQLTLRPDAEWLADPRTRYPVTVDPATDALDVLFDTFVQGGDTTDQSANTDLKIGWPGDQEGNTKRVARSFLTFRTANFADALVSKAALKLWNYHSWSCEKRGWEVWAAGAADKNTRWTKQPPMTEKAASSTETRSAACGDEGWVTADITKLAETWSSAKAETGSVALKAADESDTYGWKRFHSANAADGKKIPTLEVTYNYRPYNGLNLQAGAPFISSGGIFKVNTTTPVLRFSTVDTNGEDEVTGTYEITDTATGQVVATVNAPPAPANSTSQVKVPAGKLVTGRTYSFRTTSYDGTHYANGWSDPVRFTVDTSWKPTAAENALGLANTYSDAADITAATSSDSSYASIAVTEENVVSVPWDGRNNAIDVRNALMPNRLTIPEAGSKGTQVGGNVVYTSSGPVDTVVQPTVDGGSRTLNIIKDGSAPHDYTTGFTIPAGMKAVTHDDGSVSLYAEGDENAEKAPSSDAAAFFDAPWAKDAHGNDVPTTYKVVGNTLVQHVGADSAFPIVIDPSWWSTTKKIVMCAATVAGFIFTFTPAGSSARVATAVKLVKRIGVKKTAKLIQTYAKRRKLTSAHRKAVTALLGIAAIKKSCKF
;
A
#
# COMPACT_ATOMS: atom_id res chain seq x y z
N MET A 1 -5.82 6.25 -2.52
CA MET A 1 -4.53 5.52 -2.43
C MET A 1 -4.25 4.77 -3.75
N ARG A 2 -3.02 4.73 -4.28
CA ARG A 2 -2.66 4.07 -5.57
C ARG A 2 -1.38 3.25 -5.49
N THR A 3 -1.43 2.00 -5.91
CA THR A 3 -0.26 1.12 -6.04
C THR A 3 -0.06 0.76 -7.52
N GLU A 4 0.97 -0.01 -7.86
CA GLU A 4 1.14 -0.55 -9.22
C GLU A 4 -0.08 -1.35 -9.70
N THR A 5 -0.83 -1.98 -8.78
CA THR A 5 -1.92 -2.92 -9.09
C THR A 5 -3.28 -2.47 -8.55
N ASP A 6 -3.31 -1.51 -7.62
CA ASP A 6 -4.52 -1.12 -6.90
C ASP A 6 -4.83 0.37 -7.04
N THR A 7 -6.11 0.71 -7.14
CA THR A 7 -6.62 2.06 -6.90
C THR A 7 -7.66 1.99 -5.79
N VAL A 8 -7.55 2.85 -4.78
CA VAL A 8 -8.53 2.96 -3.69
C VAL A 8 -9.11 4.38 -3.66
N PHE A 9 -10.43 4.43 -3.67
CA PHE A 9 -11.27 5.62 -3.61
C PHE A 9 -11.97 5.68 -2.25
N ALA A 10 -12.03 6.85 -1.64
CA ALA A 10 -12.95 7.13 -0.54
C ALA A 10 -14.29 7.57 -1.16
N ASN A 11 -15.37 6.92 -0.78
CA ASN A 11 -16.70 7.20 -1.28
C ASN A 11 -17.40 8.22 -0.35
N PRO A 12 -18.35 9.01 -0.86
CA PRO A 12 -19.08 10.00 -0.04
C PRO A 12 -19.88 9.40 1.14
N ASP A 13 -20.14 8.10 1.12
CA ASP A 13 -20.88 7.38 2.17
C ASP A 13 -19.98 6.79 3.27
N GLY A 14 -18.68 7.11 3.29
CA GLY A 14 -17.71 6.61 4.25
C GLY A 14 -17.10 5.25 3.89
N THR A 15 -17.58 4.59 2.83
CA THR A 15 -16.96 3.35 2.36
C THR A 15 -15.72 3.60 1.50
N LEU A 16 -14.88 2.57 1.35
CA LEU A 16 -13.74 2.56 0.44
C LEU A 16 -14.04 1.63 -0.74
N THR A 17 -13.80 2.08 -1.97
CA THR A 17 -13.80 1.20 -3.15
C THR A 17 -12.38 0.95 -3.60
N ARG A 18 -12.00 -0.32 -3.72
CA ARG A 18 -10.72 -0.76 -4.26
C ARG A 18 -10.90 -1.49 -5.58
N GLU A 19 -10.17 -1.05 -6.59
CA GLU A 19 -9.97 -1.78 -7.84
C GLU A 19 -8.59 -2.44 -7.78
N SER A 20 -8.54 -3.77 -7.90
CA SER A 20 -7.32 -4.57 -7.90
C SER A 20 -7.16 -5.24 -9.27
N ALA A 21 -6.24 -4.73 -10.09
CA ALA A 21 -5.93 -5.30 -11.39
C ALA A 21 -5.07 -6.57 -11.25
N ALA A 22 -5.21 -7.49 -12.19
CA ALA A 22 -4.48 -8.77 -12.21
C ALA A 22 -3.00 -8.66 -12.59
N ALA A 23 -2.55 -7.52 -13.10
CA ALA A 23 -1.15 -7.19 -13.37
C ALA A 23 -0.87 -5.70 -13.07
N PRO A 24 0.41 -5.26 -13.00
CA PRO A 24 0.74 -3.84 -12.85
C PRO A 24 0.09 -2.96 -13.93
N VAL A 25 -0.69 -1.96 -13.52
CA VAL A 25 -1.28 -0.91 -14.38
C VAL A 25 -0.42 0.35 -14.46
N ARG A 26 0.47 0.54 -13.47
CA ARG A 26 1.35 1.71 -13.33
C ARG A 26 2.64 1.32 -12.62
N MET A 27 3.69 2.13 -12.79
CA MET A 27 5.01 1.93 -12.17
C MET A 27 5.62 3.26 -11.73
N VAL A 28 6.64 3.22 -10.90
CA VAL A 28 7.44 4.41 -10.56
C VAL A 28 8.63 4.52 -11.50
N LYS A 29 8.73 5.62 -12.24
CA LYS A 29 9.85 5.98 -13.11
C LYS A 29 10.31 7.38 -12.74
N ASP A 30 11.61 7.55 -12.47
CA ASP A 30 12.22 8.84 -12.06
C ASP A 30 11.49 9.52 -10.88
N GLY A 31 11.08 8.71 -9.89
CA GLY A 31 10.36 9.18 -8.70
C GLY A 31 8.91 9.61 -8.93
N ARG A 32 8.33 9.34 -10.11
CA ARG A 32 6.94 9.66 -10.46
C ARG A 32 6.16 8.42 -10.88
N TRP A 33 4.88 8.38 -10.56
CA TRP A 33 3.96 7.39 -11.11
C TRP A 33 3.73 7.66 -12.59
N VAL A 34 3.92 6.63 -13.41
CA VAL A 34 3.56 6.60 -14.84
C VAL A 34 2.73 5.36 -15.10
N ASP A 35 1.83 5.43 -16.08
CA ASP A 35 1.14 4.24 -16.56
C ASP A 35 2.16 3.30 -17.21
N VAL A 36 1.95 1.99 -17.05
CA VAL A 36 2.78 1.01 -17.75
C VAL A 36 2.38 1.01 -19.22
N ASP A 37 3.36 1.30 -20.05
CA ASP A 37 3.27 1.50 -21.49
C ASP A 37 4.31 0.60 -22.16
N VAL A 38 3.81 -0.48 -22.76
CA VAL A 38 4.65 -1.53 -23.37
C VAL A 38 4.88 -1.28 -24.86
N ASP A 39 4.45 -0.14 -25.42
CA ASP A 39 4.79 0.23 -26.79
C ASP A 39 6.31 0.41 -26.94
N PHE A 40 6.83 -0.04 -28.07
CA PHE A 40 8.23 0.11 -28.41
C PHE A 40 8.54 1.46 -29.06
N GLU A 41 9.69 2.02 -28.69
CA GLU A 41 10.30 3.17 -29.33
C GLU A 41 11.80 2.95 -29.55
N ARG A 42 12.39 3.71 -30.47
CA ARG A 42 13.85 3.66 -30.72
C ARG A 42 14.59 4.40 -29.60
N ALA A 43 15.61 3.76 -29.04
CA ALA A 43 16.51 4.38 -28.08
C ALA A 43 17.62 5.16 -28.79
N ALA A 44 18.24 6.11 -28.06
CA ALA A 44 19.30 6.97 -28.57
C ALA A 44 20.58 6.20 -28.96
N ASP A 45 20.79 5.03 -28.38
CA ASP A 45 21.91 4.12 -28.66
C ASP A 45 21.66 3.22 -29.89
N GLY A 46 20.54 3.41 -30.60
CA GLY A 46 20.17 2.61 -31.77
C GLY A 46 19.39 1.33 -31.42
N GLY A 47 19.22 1.01 -30.14
CA GLY A 47 18.38 -0.09 -29.66
C GLY A 47 16.88 0.24 -29.70
N VAL A 48 16.08 -0.65 -29.12
CA VAL A 48 14.64 -0.47 -28.94
C VAL A 48 14.31 -0.64 -27.46
N VAL A 49 13.39 0.17 -26.94
CA VAL A 49 12.94 0.12 -25.54
C VAL A 49 11.43 0.18 -25.48
N ALA A 50 10.83 -0.51 -24.51
CA ALA A 50 9.45 -0.23 -24.15
C ALA A 50 9.38 1.10 -23.38
N LYS A 51 8.39 1.95 -23.67
CA LYS A 51 8.28 3.31 -23.10
C LYS A 51 8.26 3.31 -21.56
N ALA A 52 7.54 2.37 -20.95
CA ALA A 52 7.42 2.19 -19.50
C ALA A 52 7.06 0.72 -19.13
N HIS A 53 8.01 -0.19 -19.26
CA HIS A 53 7.86 -1.59 -18.85
C HIS A 53 8.37 -1.81 -17.40
N PRO A 54 7.62 -2.48 -16.50
CA PRO A 54 8.01 -2.72 -15.10
C PRO A 54 9.40 -3.35 -14.95
N GLU A 55 9.69 -4.32 -15.80
CA GLU A 55 10.96 -5.05 -15.87
C GLU A 55 12.04 -4.40 -16.75
N GLY A 56 11.82 -3.22 -17.32
CA GLY A 56 12.83 -2.55 -18.14
C GLY A 56 13.20 -3.29 -19.43
N LEU A 57 12.20 -3.83 -20.14
CA LEU A 57 12.39 -4.53 -21.41
C LEU A 57 13.09 -3.67 -22.48
N ARG A 58 14.17 -4.21 -23.06
CA ARG A 58 14.89 -3.61 -24.19
C ARG A 58 15.17 -4.66 -25.26
N LEU A 59 15.22 -4.24 -26.52
CA LEU A 59 15.57 -5.07 -27.66
C LEU A 59 16.76 -4.53 -28.45
N ALA A 60 17.39 -5.42 -29.22
CA ALA A 60 18.45 -5.08 -30.15
C ALA A 60 17.99 -4.09 -31.23
N GLY A 61 18.90 -3.21 -31.64
CA GLY A 61 18.80 -2.54 -32.93
C GLY A 61 19.14 -3.50 -34.09
N GLY A 62 19.31 -2.94 -35.29
CA GLY A 62 19.92 -3.67 -36.40
C GLY A 62 21.44 -3.61 -36.32
N ASP A 63 22.11 -4.77 -36.36
CA ASP A 63 23.57 -4.87 -36.36
C ASP A 63 24.06 -6.23 -36.88
N GLY A 64 25.27 -6.26 -37.45
CA GLY A 64 25.88 -7.45 -38.05
C GLY A 64 25.26 -7.87 -39.38
N THR A 65 25.70 -9.02 -39.90
CA THR A 65 25.16 -9.61 -41.14
C THR A 65 24.21 -10.77 -40.81
N PRO A 66 22.93 -10.72 -41.22
CA PRO A 66 21.99 -11.84 -41.01
C PRO A 66 22.51 -13.15 -41.61
N ALA A 67 22.21 -14.26 -40.95
CA ALA A 67 22.62 -15.58 -41.39
C ALA A 67 21.94 -15.95 -42.72
N ARG A 68 22.62 -16.68 -43.60
CA ARG A 68 22.07 -17.11 -44.89
C ARG A 68 21.16 -18.34 -44.83
N SER A 69 21.01 -18.96 -43.66
CA SER A 69 20.02 -20.01 -43.38
C SER A 69 19.87 -20.21 -41.88
N LEU A 70 18.76 -20.82 -41.46
CA LEU A 70 18.54 -21.18 -40.05
C LEU A 70 19.65 -22.12 -39.52
N LYS A 71 20.15 -23.03 -40.37
CA LYS A 71 21.28 -23.90 -40.07
C LYS A 71 22.55 -23.13 -39.77
N ARG A 72 22.82 -22.07 -40.53
CA ARG A 72 23.97 -21.20 -40.30
C ARG A 72 23.80 -20.41 -39.01
N ALA A 73 22.62 -19.83 -38.75
CA ALA A 73 22.34 -19.14 -37.49
C ALA A 73 22.59 -20.06 -36.28
N ALA A 74 22.09 -21.30 -36.33
CA ALA A 74 22.30 -22.29 -35.28
C ALA A 74 23.78 -22.65 -35.06
N ALA A 75 24.58 -22.68 -36.13
CA ALA A 75 26.00 -23.05 -36.11
C ALA A 75 26.95 -21.88 -35.83
N THR A 76 26.48 -20.63 -35.87
CA THR A 76 27.30 -19.45 -35.57
C THR A 76 27.94 -19.58 -34.18
N PRO A 77 29.20 -19.19 -33.96
CA PRO A 77 29.80 -19.19 -32.62
C PRO A 77 29.06 -18.29 -31.62
N ARG A 78 29.13 -18.57 -30.32
CA ARG A 78 28.44 -17.77 -29.28
C ARG A 78 29.02 -16.36 -29.17
N ASP A 79 30.31 -16.19 -29.35
CA ASP A 79 31.00 -14.90 -29.34
C ASP A 79 30.55 -13.96 -30.47
N GLU A 80 29.87 -14.49 -31.49
CA GLU A 80 29.18 -13.71 -32.53
C GLU A 80 27.67 -13.51 -32.24
N ALA A 81 27.18 -13.98 -31.08
CA ALA A 81 25.82 -13.75 -30.63
C ALA A 81 25.67 -12.33 -30.04
N ARG A 82 24.47 -11.76 -30.18
CA ARG A 82 24.12 -10.44 -29.67
C ARG A 82 22.90 -10.53 -28.78
N ASP A 83 22.83 -9.68 -27.77
CA ASP A 83 21.64 -9.55 -26.92
C ASP A 83 20.46 -9.11 -27.80
N LEU A 84 19.50 -10.00 -28.02
CA LEU A 84 18.26 -9.72 -28.75
C LEU A 84 17.25 -9.02 -27.83
N ILE A 85 17.05 -9.58 -26.64
CA ILE A 85 16.16 -9.06 -25.61
C ILE A 85 16.96 -9.00 -24.31
N THR A 86 16.84 -7.90 -23.58
CA THR A 86 17.29 -7.78 -22.20
C THR A 86 16.13 -7.38 -21.31
N LEU A 87 15.98 -8.10 -20.20
CA LEU A 87 14.99 -7.86 -19.16
C LEU A 87 15.69 -7.70 -17.81
N GLY A 88 15.27 -6.73 -17.00
CA GLY A 88 15.92 -6.40 -15.73
C GLY A 88 17.06 -5.38 -15.87
N SER A 89 17.79 -5.16 -14.77
CA SER A 89 18.87 -4.17 -14.71
C SER A 89 20.02 -4.65 -13.81
N GLY A 90 21.23 -4.12 -14.04
CA GLY A 90 22.42 -4.47 -13.26
C GLY A 90 22.73 -5.97 -13.30
N ASP A 91 23.10 -6.52 -12.14
CA ASP A 91 23.49 -7.93 -11.98
C ASP A 91 22.30 -8.91 -12.08
N GLU A 92 21.07 -8.41 -12.09
CA GLU A 92 19.83 -9.20 -12.17
C GLU A 92 19.28 -9.24 -13.61
N LYS A 93 20.03 -8.73 -14.60
CA LYS A 93 19.67 -8.73 -16.03
C LYS A 93 19.69 -10.14 -16.62
N ILE A 94 18.62 -10.52 -17.31
CA ILE A 94 18.57 -11.69 -18.20
C ILE A 94 18.70 -11.20 -19.65
N ALA A 95 19.48 -11.90 -20.47
CA ALA A 95 19.58 -11.58 -21.89
C ALA A 95 19.33 -12.80 -22.78
N LEU A 96 18.25 -12.78 -23.57
CA LEU A 96 18.06 -13.73 -24.67
C LEU A 96 18.90 -13.24 -25.86
N GLN A 97 19.75 -14.11 -26.39
CA GLN A 97 20.68 -13.77 -27.45
C GLN A 97 20.26 -14.37 -28.79
N TRP A 98 20.62 -13.67 -29.86
CA TRP A 98 20.49 -14.13 -31.23
C TRP A 98 21.85 -14.40 -31.84
N LYS A 99 21.98 -15.51 -32.56
CA LYS A 99 23.24 -15.95 -33.16
C LYS A 99 23.36 -15.45 -34.61
N GLY A 100 24.33 -14.56 -34.87
CA GLY A 100 24.50 -13.87 -36.16
C GLY A 100 23.91 -12.46 -36.16
N GLY A 101 23.88 -11.78 -37.30
CA GLY A 101 23.34 -10.41 -37.41
C GLY A 101 21.81 -10.34 -37.35
N LEU A 102 21.30 -9.17 -37.00
CA LEU A 102 19.88 -8.82 -37.01
C LEU A 102 19.63 -7.61 -37.92
N PRO A 103 18.55 -7.63 -38.72
CA PRO A 103 18.09 -6.45 -39.44
C PRO A 103 17.57 -5.38 -38.46
N ALA A 104 17.41 -4.14 -38.92
CA ALA A 104 16.74 -3.13 -38.08
C ALA A 104 15.25 -3.48 -37.94
N PRO A 105 14.67 -3.47 -36.72
CA PRO A 105 13.29 -3.86 -36.54
C PRO A 105 12.31 -2.79 -37.04
N ARG A 106 11.17 -3.24 -37.57
CA ARG A 106 9.96 -2.44 -37.78
C ARG A 106 9.13 -2.49 -36.50
N LEU A 107 8.76 -1.32 -35.98
CA LEU A 107 7.98 -1.19 -34.74
C LEU A 107 6.51 -0.93 -35.05
N SER A 108 5.62 -1.59 -34.33
CA SER A 108 4.16 -1.39 -34.38
C SER A 108 3.60 -1.56 -32.97
N SER A 109 3.31 -0.46 -32.27
CA SER A 109 2.89 -0.47 -30.87
C SER A 109 3.85 -1.30 -30.01
N ASN A 110 3.37 -2.34 -29.31
CA ASN A 110 4.14 -3.25 -28.47
C ASN A 110 4.86 -4.37 -29.26
N THR A 111 4.88 -4.33 -30.59
CA THR A 111 5.52 -5.37 -31.43
C THR A 111 6.73 -4.82 -32.18
N ALA A 112 7.83 -5.58 -32.17
CA ALA A 112 9.02 -5.37 -32.98
C ALA A 112 9.25 -6.55 -33.94
N THR A 113 9.28 -6.28 -35.24
CA THR A 113 9.51 -7.29 -36.28
C THR A 113 10.87 -7.09 -36.94
N TYR A 114 11.74 -8.09 -36.81
CA TYR A 114 13.02 -8.20 -37.50
C TYR A 114 12.81 -8.99 -38.80
N GLU A 115 12.49 -8.27 -39.88
CA GLU A 115 12.15 -8.86 -41.18
C GLU A 115 13.36 -9.56 -41.83
N ASP A 116 13.18 -10.81 -42.24
CA ASP A 116 14.25 -11.67 -42.79
C ASP A 116 15.45 -11.83 -41.83
N ALA A 117 15.20 -11.91 -40.52
CA ALA A 117 16.21 -12.30 -39.52
C ALA A 117 16.90 -13.63 -39.87
N VAL A 118 16.15 -14.53 -40.52
CA VAL A 118 16.69 -15.61 -41.38
C VAL A 118 15.94 -15.59 -42.72
N PRO A 119 16.48 -16.17 -43.80
CA PRO A 119 15.83 -16.10 -45.10
C PRO A 119 14.42 -16.71 -45.11
N GLY A 120 13.41 -15.87 -45.35
CA GLY A 120 12.01 -16.28 -45.32
C GLY A 120 11.44 -16.50 -43.90
N GLY A 121 12.11 -16.00 -42.86
CA GLY A 121 11.66 -16.06 -41.48
C GLY A 121 11.87 -14.73 -40.76
N ASP A 122 10.79 -14.20 -40.19
CA ASP A 122 10.84 -12.99 -39.38
C ASP A 122 10.93 -13.36 -37.90
N LEU A 123 11.82 -12.69 -37.19
CA LEU A 123 11.85 -12.76 -35.75
C LEU A 123 10.95 -11.64 -35.20
N VAL A 124 9.95 -12.02 -34.41
CA VAL A 124 8.99 -11.09 -33.83
C VAL A 124 9.13 -11.13 -32.32
N VAL A 125 9.12 -9.94 -31.71
CA VAL A 125 9.06 -9.78 -30.26
C VAL A 125 7.87 -8.91 -29.92
N GLU A 126 7.03 -9.38 -29.01
CA GLU A 126 5.90 -8.63 -28.48
C GLU A 126 6.11 -8.36 -26.99
N ALA A 127 6.04 -7.10 -26.57
CA ALA A 127 6.08 -6.76 -25.16
C ALA A 127 4.73 -7.06 -24.50
N THR A 128 4.77 -7.78 -23.38
CA THR A 128 3.64 -7.98 -22.48
C THR A 128 3.85 -7.11 -21.23
N ARG A 129 2.85 -7.05 -20.33
CA ARG A 129 2.98 -6.23 -19.10
C ARG A 129 3.98 -6.81 -18.10
N THR A 130 4.19 -8.11 -18.18
CA THR A 130 4.97 -8.93 -17.25
C THR A 130 6.29 -9.39 -17.89
N GLY A 131 6.45 -9.27 -19.21
CA GLY A 131 7.65 -9.65 -19.93
C GLY A 131 7.52 -9.46 -21.43
N PHE A 132 7.71 -10.55 -22.18
CA PHE A 132 7.63 -10.52 -23.64
C PHE A 132 7.29 -11.90 -24.19
N GLU A 133 6.71 -11.94 -25.39
CA GLU A 133 6.66 -13.12 -26.23
C GLU A 133 7.66 -12.97 -27.37
N GLN A 134 8.29 -14.08 -27.77
CA GLN A 134 9.19 -14.12 -28.90
C GLN A 134 8.85 -15.32 -29.77
N TYR A 135 8.67 -15.07 -31.08
CA TYR A 135 8.41 -16.14 -32.03
C TYR A 135 9.11 -15.91 -33.35
N LEU A 136 9.29 -17.01 -34.10
CA LEU A 136 9.83 -17.00 -35.45
C LEU A 136 8.70 -17.31 -36.42
N THR A 137 8.31 -16.34 -37.25
CA THR A 137 7.30 -16.50 -38.29
C THR A 137 7.95 -16.85 -39.61
N LEU A 138 7.83 -18.10 -40.02
CA LEU A 138 8.32 -18.62 -41.29
C LEU A 138 7.29 -18.33 -42.38
N ARG A 139 7.70 -17.72 -43.50
CA ARG A 139 6.87 -17.55 -44.71
C ARG A 139 6.87 -18.78 -45.62
N ARG A 140 7.80 -19.70 -45.41
CA ARG A 140 7.99 -20.94 -46.17
C ARG A 140 8.86 -21.92 -45.39
N ALA A 141 8.85 -23.19 -45.78
CA ALA A 141 9.69 -24.21 -45.18
C ALA A 141 11.19 -23.83 -45.30
N PRO A 142 11.98 -23.95 -44.21
CA PRO A 142 13.41 -23.70 -44.25
C PRO A 142 14.12 -24.80 -45.05
N GLN A 143 14.94 -24.43 -46.04
CA GLN A 143 15.56 -25.36 -47.00
C GLN A 143 16.45 -26.45 -46.37
N ASP A 144 17.04 -26.16 -45.20
CA ASP A 144 18.06 -27.02 -44.56
C ASP A 144 17.58 -27.69 -43.25
N GLY A 145 16.30 -27.58 -42.88
CA GLY A 145 15.69 -28.24 -41.70
C GLY A 145 16.57 -28.20 -40.44
N ALA A 146 16.72 -27.03 -39.83
CA ALA A 146 17.69 -26.82 -38.75
C ALA A 146 17.05 -26.38 -37.43
N PRO A 147 17.68 -26.69 -36.28
CA PRO A 147 17.21 -26.20 -35.00
C PRO A 147 17.35 -24.68 -34.90
N LEU A 148 16.49 -24.05 -34.11
CA LEU A 148 16.68 -22.69 -33.62
C LEU A 148 17.47 -22.77 -32.29
N VAL A 149 18.60 -22.08 -32.21
CA VAL A 149 19.48 -22.10 -31.03
C VAL A 149 19.56 -20.70 -30.42
N LEU A 150 19.05 -20.56 -29.20
CA LEU A 150 18.95 -19.30 -28.47
C LEU A 150 19.76 -19.38 -27.16
N PRO A 151 20.91 -18.71 -27.07
CA PRO A 151 21.60 -18.54 -25.79
C PRO A 151 20.83 -17.58 -24.88
N ILE A 152 20.81 -17.86 -23.59
CA ILE A 152 20.28 -17.00 -22.54
C ILE A 152 21.40 -16.77 -21.53
N VAL A 153 21.81 -15.52 -21.37
CA VAL A 153 22.70 -15.10 -20.28
C VAL A 153 21.84 -14.87 -19.04
N LEU A 154 22.19 -15.57 -17.97
CA LEU A 154 21.51 -15.57 -16.69
C LEU A 154 22.35 -14.81 -15.65
N PRO A 155 21.69 -14.19 -14.65
CA PRO A 155 22.36 -13.71 -13.44
C PRO A 155 23.21 -14.79 -12.78
N GLU A 156 24.30 -14.37 -12.11
CA GLU A 156 25.20 -15.27 -11.41
C GLU A 156 24.44 -16.14 -10.38
N GLY A 157 24.68 -17.45 -10.41
CA GLY A 157 24.05 -18.41 -9.51
C GLY A 157 22.65 -18.89 -9.92
N MET A 158 22.08 -18.38 -11.02
CA MET A 158 20.85 -18.96 -11.59
C MET A 158 21.12 -20.22 -12.41
N THR A 159 20.13 -21.12 -12.42
CA THR A 159 20.15 -22.37 -13.18
C THR A 159 18.91 -22.50 -14.05
N ALA A 160 19.09 -22.89 -15.32
CA ALA A 160 18.00 -23.27 -16.21
C ALA A 160 17.88 -24.80 -16.25
N LYS A 161 16.69 -25.32 -15.94
CA LYS A 161 16.41 -26.76 -15.88
C LYS A 161 15.23 -27.09 -16.77
N ALA A 162 15.24 -28.28 -17.37
CA ALA A 162 14.06 -28.79 -18.06
C ALA A 162 12.90 -28.91 -17.06
N GLY A 163 11.80 -28.21 -17.33
CA GLY A 163 10.61 -28.16 -16.49
C GLY A 163 9.67 -29.34 -16.75
N SER A 164 8.73 -29.58 -15.82
CA SER A 164 7.69 -30.59 -16.02
C SER A 164 6.70 -30.13 -17.09
N GLY A 165 6.64 -30.84 -18.21
CA GLY A 165 5.76 -30.51 -19.34
C GLY A 165 6.46 -29.89 -20.55
N GLY A 166 7.78 -30.05 -20.67
CA GLY A 166 8.54 -29.71 -21.89
C GLY A 166 9.10 -28.29 -21.95
N GLY A 167 8.87 -27.48 -20.92
CA GLY A 167 9.37 -26.11 -20.77
C GLY A 167 10.75 -26.02 -20.08
N VAL A 168 11.14 -24.81 -19.69
CA VAL A 168 12.35 -24.53 -18.89
C VAL A 168 11.99 -23.75 -17.63
N ASP A 169 12.46 -24.23 -16.48
CA ASP A 169 12.39 -23.54 -15.20
C ASP A 169 13.72 -22.82 -14.94
N PHE A 170 13.67 -21.52 -14.67
CA PHE A 170 14.81 -20.74 -14.21
C PHE A 170 14.77 -20.64 -12.69
N VAL A 171 15.81 -21.13 -12.03
CA VAL A 171 15.87 -21.32 -10.58
C VAL A 171 17.04 -20.53 -10.01
N ASP A 172 16.80 -19.74 -8.97
CA ASP A 172 17.84 -18.94 -8.34
C ASP A 172 18.74 -19.74 -7.38
N GLY A 173 19.76 -19.08 -6.82
CA GLY A 173 20.70 -19.70 -5.87
C GLY A 173 20.07 -20.18 -4.56
N SER A 174 18.82 -19.81 -4.26
CA SER A 174 18.06 -20.31 -3.11
C SER A 174 17.24 -21.57 -3.42
N GLY A 175 17.12 -21.92 -4.70
CA GLY A 175 16.29 -23.03 -5.17
C GLY A 175 14.86 -22.65 -5.51
N GLU A 176 14.52 -21.35 -5.54
CA GLU A 176 13.19 -20.85 -5.94
C GLU A 176 13.13 -20.68 -7.46
N THR A 177 12.04 -21.15 -8.10
CA THR A 177 11.79 -20.90 -9.52
C THR A 177 11.40 -19.43 -9.72
N VAL A 178 12.23 -18.69 -10.45
CA VAL A 178 12.11 -17.24 -10.69
C VAL A 178 11.72 -16.88 -12.12
N ALA A 179 11.57 -17.84 -13.03
CA ALA A 179 10.90 -17.65 -14.33
C ALA A 179 10.59 -19.02 -14.93
N VAL A 180 9.64 -19.07 -15.86
CA VAL A 180 9.35 -20.29 -16.61
C VAL A 180 9.15 -19.94 -18.07
N MET A 181 9.71 -20.74 -18.94
CA MET A 181 9.43 -20.74 -20.37
C MET A 181 8.58 -21.97 -20.68
N PRO A 182 7.29 -21.82 -21.04
CA PRO A 182 6.48 -22.92 -21.53
C PRO A 182 7.14 -23.74 -22.65
N ALA A 183 6.67 -24.97 -22.85
CA ALA A 183 7.13 -25.77 -23.97
C ALA A 183 6.74 -25.10 -25.30
N PRO A 184 7.65 -25.02 -26.27
CA PRO A 184 7.37 -24.32 -27.50
C PRO A 184 6.39 -25.08 -28.37
N MET A 185 5.51 -24.33 -29.03
CA MET A 185 4.56 -24.84 -30.00
C MET A 185 4.86 -24.24 -31.36
N MET A 186 4.43 -24.91 -32.43
CA MET A 186 4.35 -24.31 -33.75
C MET A 186 2.97 -24.55 -34.36
N TRP A 187 2.51 -23.59 -35.16
CA TRP A 187 1.22 -23.66 -35.83
C TRP A 187 1.25 -22.94 -37.16
N ASP A 188 0.38 -23.36 -38.06
CA ASP A 188 0.22 -22.80 -39.39
C ASP A 188 -0.90 -21.74 -39.42
N ASP A 189 -1.15 -21.12 -40.56
CA ASP A 189 -2.13 -20.04 -40.72
C ASP A 189 -3.61 -20.51 -40.68
N GLN A 190 -3.89 -21.79 -40.42
CA GLN A 190 -5.27 -22.30 -40.34
C GLN A 190 -5.91 -21.96 -39.00
N VAL A 191 -6.89 -21.05 -39.02
CA VAL A 191 -7.69 -20.67 -37.85
C VAL A 191 -9.10 -21.25 -37.94
N ASP A 192 -9.60 -21.85 -36.86
CA ASP A 192 -11.02 -22.19 -36.73
C ASP A 192 -11.84 -20.94 -36.41
N GLN A 193 -12.88 -20.69 -37.20
CA GLN A 193 -13.68 -19.46 -37.08
C GLN A 193 -14.42 -19.36 -35.75
N ARG A 194 -14.71 -20.48 -35.09
CA ARG A 194 -15.48 -20.48 -33.85
C ARG A 194 -14.59 -20.27 -32.63
N SER A 195 -13.50 -21.01 -32.53
CA SER A 195 -12.56 -20.86 -31.43
C SER A 195 -11.72 -19.58 -31.58
N GLY A 196 -11.41 -19.20 -32.83
CA GLY A 196 -10.40 -18.20 -33.15
C GLY A 196 -8.97 -18.70 -32.87
N GLU A 197 -8.78 -20.01 -32.79
CA GLU A 197 -7.50 -20.66 -32.49
C GLU A 197 -6.91 -21.33 -33.74
N HIS A 198 -5.58 -21.45 -33.77
CA HIS A 198 -4.89 -22.21 -34.81
C HIS A 198 -5.09 -23.72 -34.60
N VAL A 199 -5.65 -24.40 -35.60
CA VAL A 199 -6.07 -25.81 -35.49
C VAL A 199 -5.00 -26.81 -35.93
N ASN A 200 -4.10 -26.43 -36.82
CA ASN A 200 -2.98 -27.27 -37.23
C ASN A 200 -1.72 -26.81 -36.48
N ARG A 201 -1.44 -27.49 -35.36
CA ARG A 201 -0.34 -27.18 -34.45
C ARG A 201 0.42 -28.43 -34.01
N ARG A 202 1.66 -28.24 -33.57
CA ARG A 202 2.58 -29.29 -33.13
C ARG A 202 3.45 -28.80 -31.98
N GLU A 203 3.77 -29.70 -31.06
CA GLU A 203 4.82 -29.48 -30.07
C GLU A 203 6.17 -29.35 -30.80
N VAL A 204 7.01 -28.44 -30.33
CA VAL A 204 8.38 -28.26 -30.81
C VAL A 204 9.32 -28.86 -29.76
N ALA A 205 10.14 -29.82 -30.16
CA ALA A 205 11.08 -30.43 -29.21
C ALA A 205 12.11 -29.39 -28.75
N MET A 206 12.25 -29.21 -27.44
CA MET A 206 13.19 -28.27 -26.83
C MET A 206 14.19 -28.98 -25.93
N GLU A 207 15.46 -28.58 -26.05
CA GLU A 207 16.56 -29.04 -25.21
C GLU A 207 17.24 -27.83 -24.55
N VAL A 208 17.46 -27.89 -23.24
CA VAL A 208 18.20 -26.88 -22.48
C VAL A 208 19.49 -27.46 -21.92
N THR A 209 20.59 -26.78 -22.16
CA THR A 209 21.90 -27.06 -21.55
C THR A 209 22.43 -25.78 -20.92
N GLN A 210 23.29 -25.86 -19.91
CA GLN A 210 23.88 -24.67 -19.30
C GLN A 210 25.39 -24.83 -19.14
N SER A 211 26.14 -23.77 -19.46
CA SER A 211 27.57 -23.65 -19.22
C SER A 211 27.86 -22.29 -18.59
N GLY A 212 28.35 -22.31 -17.35
CA GLY A 212 28.52 -21.09 -16.56
C GLY A 212 27.21 -20.32 -16.38
N ASP A 213 27.24 -19.03 -16.70
CA ASP A 213 26.11 -18.11 -16.67
C ASP A 213 25.15 -18.25 -17.87
N THR A 214 25.43 -19.14 -18.82
CA THR A 214 24.72 -19.18 -20.09
C THR A 214 23.96 -20.48 -20.27
N ALA A 215 22.64 -20.39 -20.37
CA ALA A 215 21.79 -21.48 -20.82
C ALA A 215 21.64 -21.43 -22.35
N GLN A 216 21.72 -22.57 -23.02
CA GLN A 216 21.46 -22.70 -24.46
C GLN A 216 20.17 -23.47 -24.66
N LEU A 217 19.20 -22.82 -25.30
CA LEU A 217 17.95 -23.44 -25.75
C LEU A 217 18.09 -23.88 -27.20
N THR A 218 17.75 -25.13 -27.47
CA THR A 218 17.75 -25.71 -28.81
C THR A 218 16.34 -26.21 -29.14
N LEU A 219 15.64 -25.48 -30.00
CA LEU A 219 14.31 -25.85 -30.50
C LEU A 219 14.45 -26.60 -31.81
N ARG A 220 13.70 -27.69 -31.99
CA ARG A 220 13.69 -28.53 -33.19
C ARG A 220 12.28 -28.59 -33.77
N PRO A 221 11.89 -27.63 -34.63
CA PRO A 221 10.63 -27.71 -35.39
C PRO A 221 10.59 -28.98 -36.25
N ASP A 222 9.41 -29.59 -36.38
CA ASP A 222 9.22 -30.81 -37.18
C ASP A 222 9.34 -30.48 -38.69
N ALA A 223 10.46 -30.91 -39.28
CA ALA A 223 10.78 -30.64 -40.68
C ALA A 223 9.84 -31.36 -41.67
N GLU A 224 9.30 -32.52 -41.32
CA GLU A 224 8.35 -33.24 -42.17
C GLU A 224 7.01 -32.51 -42.19
N TRP A 225 6.54 -32.06 -41.02
CA TRP A 225 5.32 -31.25 -40.94
C TRP A 225 5.47 -29.90 -41.66
N LEU A 226 6.62 -29.22 -41.53
CA LEU A 226 6.89 -27.97 -42.27
C LEU A 226 6.91 -28.17 -43.78
N ALA A 227 7.36 -29.34 -44.26
CA ALA A 227 7.41 -29.67 -45.68
C ALA A 227 6.09 -30.25 -46.22
N ASP A 228 5.13 -30.60 -45.36
CA ASP A 228 3.84 -31.15 -45.76
C ASP A 228 3.06 -30.12 -46.62
N PRO A 229 2.60 -30.46 -47.83
CA PRO A 229 1.80 -29.57 -48.68
C PRO A 229 0.50 -29.07 -48.03
N ARG A 230 0.04 -29.70 -46.95
CA ARG A 230 -1.14 -29.28 -46.17
C ARG A 230 -0.86 -28.13 -45.21
N THR A 231 0.40 -27.92 -44.83
CA THR A 231 0.82 -26.85 -43.93
C THR A 231 0.70 -25.49 -44.63
N ARG A 232 -0.07 -24.57 -44.03
CA ARG A 232 -0.32 -23.24 -44.58
C ARG A 232 0.59 -22.19 -43.96
N TYR A 233 1.44 -21.60 -44.78
CA TYR A 233 2.30 -20.51 -44.35
C TYR A 233 1.54 -19.17 -44.32
N PRO A 234 1.86 -18.25 -43.38
CA PRO A 234 2.99 -18.32 -42.46
C PRO A 234 2.83 -19.34 -41.33
N VAL A 235 3.93 -19.96 -40.92
CA VAL A 235 4.02 -20.83 -39.74
C VAL A 235 4.73 -20.07 -38.63
N THR A 236 4.16 -20.05 -37.44
CA THR A 236 4.77 -19.47 -36.25
C THR A 236 5.41 -20.56 -35.40
N VAL A 237 6.66 -20.37 -34.99
CA VAL A 237 7.37 -21.19 -34.00
C VAL A 237 7.56 -20.34 -32.75
N ASP A 238 6.89 -20.74 -31.67
CA ASP A 238 6.73 -19.92 -30.46
C ASP A 238 7.30 -20.64 -29.22
N PRO A 239 8.50 -20.24 -28.74
CA PRO A 239 8.85 -20.36 -27.34
C PRO A 239 8.30 -19.15 -26.56
N ALA A 240 7.05 -19.25 -26.10
CA ALA A 240 6.52 -18.26 -25.18
C ALA A 240 7.41 -18.16 -23.94
N THR A 241 7.65 -16.95 -23.44
CA THR A 241 8.42 -16.69 -22.21
C THR A 241 7.56 -15.97 -21.19
N ASP A 242 7.47 -16.50 -19.98
CA ASP A 242 6.79 -15.81 -18.88
C ASP A 242 7.78 -15.43 -17.76
N ALA A 243 7.89 -14.13 -17.52
CA ALA A 243 8.59 -13.58 -16.37
C ALA A 243 7.56 -13.27 -15.27
N LEU A 244 7.77 -13.89 -14.11
CA LEU A 244 7.01 -13.83 -12.84
C LEU A 244 5.90 -12.78 -12.75
N ASP A 245 4.66 -13.21 -12.49
CA ASP A 245 3.68 -12.34 -11.83
C ASP A 245 3.15 -12.90 -10.50
N VAL A 246 2.89 -11.90 -9.67
CA VAL A 246 2.48 -11.81 -8.28
C VAL A 246 1.11 -12.38 -7.99
N LEU A 247 0.31 -12.10 -8.99
CA LEU A 247 -1.09 -12.31 -9.25
C LEU A 247 -1.08 -13.21 -10.48
N PHE A 248 -1.70 -14.37 -10.36
CA PHE A 248 -1.53 -15.45 -11.32
C PHE A 248 -2.85 -15.71 -12.00
N ASP A 249 -2.85 -15.68 -13.32
CA ASP A 249 -3.90 -16.27 -14.13
C ASP A 249 -3.35 -17.27 -15.13
N THR A 250 -4.21 -18.20 -15.52
CA THR A 250 -3.94 -19.21 -16.54
C THR A 250 -5.27 -19.76 -17.02
N PHE A 251 -5.27 -20.40 -18.18
CA PHE A 251 -6.34 -21.33 -18.54
C PHE A 251 -5.81 -22.76 -18.63
N VAL A 252 -6.74 -23.71 -18.63
CA VAL A 252 -6.52 -25.10 -18.99
C VAL A 252 -7.50 -25.44 -20.10
N GLN A 253 -7.07 -26.27 -21.04
CA GLN A 253 -7.94 -26.73 -22.12
C GLN A 253 -7.72 -28.23 -22.36
N GLY A 254 -8.81 -28.98 -22.58
CA GLY A 254 -8.71 -30.41 -22.81
C GLY A 254 -7.78 -30.73 -23.99
N GLY A 255 -6.85 -31.66 -23.80
CA GLY A 255 -5.82 -31.99 -24.80
C GLY A 255 -4.53 -31.18 -24.68
N ASP A 256 -4.54 -30.03 -24.00
CA ASP A 256 -3.35 -29.21 -23.83
C ASP A 256 -2.50 -29.73 -22.65
N THR A 257 -1.20 -29.91 -22.91
CA THR A 257 -0.20 -30.48 -21.99
C THR A 257 0.77 -29.44 -21.45
N THR A 258 0.77 -28.23 -22.02
CA THR A 258 1.73 -27.16 -21.76
C THR A 258 1.15 -26.09 -20.82
N ASP A 259 2.05 -25.29 -20.22
CA ASP A 259 1.65 -24.14 -19.40
C ASP A 259 1.05 -23.04 -20.29
N GLN A 260 0.02 -22.38 -19.78
CA GLN A 260 -0.73 -21.34 -20.49
C GLN A 260 -0.69 -19.99 -19.75
N SER A 261 0.05 -19.90 -18.64
CA SER A 261 0.13 -18.68 -17.82
C SER A 261 0.80 -17.48 -18.50
N ALA A 262 1.56 -17.73 -19.59
CA ALA A 262 2.14 -16.69 -20.43
C ALA A 262 1.14 -16.04 -21.40
N ASN A 263 0.01 -16.70 -21.66
CA ASN A 263 -0.89 -16.32 -22.74
C ASN A 263 -1.60 -14.99 -22.42
N THR A 264 -1.92 -14.20 -23.45
CA THR A 264 -2.75 -12.99 -23.33
C THR A 264 -4.25 -13.30 -23.20
N ASP A 265 -4.61 -14.59 -23.26
CA ASP A 265 -5.98 -15.08 -23.18
C ASP A 265 -6.33 -15.79 -21.87
N LEU A 266 -7.58 -15.57 -21.46
CA LEU A 266 -8.35 -16.46 -20.62
C LEU A 266 -9.51 -17.02 -21.43
N LYS A 267 -9.83 -18.30 -21.24
CA LYS A 267 -10.80 -19.05 -22.05
C LYS A 267 -11.80 -19.81 -21.18
N ILE A 268 -13.05 -19.88 -21.62
CA ILE A 268 -14.08 -20.74 -21.02
C ILE A 268 -14.98 -21.38 -22.08
N GLY A 269 -15.50 -22.56 -21.76
CA GLY A 269 -16.48 -23.28 -22.58
C GLY A 269 -15.81 -24.18 -23.62
N TRP A 270 -16.57 -24.65 -24.60
CA TRP A 270 -16.08 -25.59 -25.59
C TRP A 270 -16.36 -25.07 -27.01
N PRO A 271 -15.35 -24.93 -27.89
CA PRO A 271 -15.59 -24.52 -29.26
C PRO A 271 -16.06 -25.67 -30.16
N GLY A 272 -16.40 -26.86 -29.66
CA GLY A 272 -16.90 -27.93 -30.52
C GLY A 272 -15.81 -28.80 -31.17
N ASP A 273 -14.55 -28.54 -30.87
CA ASP A 273 -13.36 -29.25 -31.37
C ASP A 273 -12.80 -30.26 -30.36
N GLN A 274 -11.92 -31.15 -30.83
CA GLN A 274 -11.33 -32.22 -30.02
C GLN A 274 -9.85 -32.41 -30.35
N GLU A 275 -9.05 -32.76 -29.34
CA GLU A 275 -7.68 -33.24 -29.47
C GLU A 275 -7.69 -34.77 -29.28
N GLY A 276 -7.48 -35.53 -30.36
CA GLY A 276 -7.79 -36.95 -30.37
C GLY A 276 -9.24 -37.21 -29.97
N ASN A 277 -9.46 -37.92 -28.85
CA ASN A 277 -10.80 -38.20 -28.30
C ASN A 277 -11.20 -37.23 -27.16
N THR A 278 -10.39 -36.19 -26.89
CA THR A 278 -10.60 -35.28 -25.76
C THR A 278 -11.25 -34.00 -26.25
N LYS A 279 -12.43 -33.64 -25.70
CA LYS A 279 -13.03 -32.32 -25.97
C LYS A 279 -12.11 -31.21 -25.46
N ARG A 280 -11.87 -30.20 -26.30
CA ARG A 280 -11.04 -29.03 -25.95
C ARG A 280 -11.82 -27.98 -25.16
N VAL A 281 -12.50 -28.42 -24.09
CA VAL A 281 -13.18 -27.56 -23.12
C VAL A 281 -12.13 -26.73 -22.39
N ALA A 282 -12.33 -25.43 -22.25
CA ALA A 282 -11.46 -24.53 -21.51
C ALA A 282 -12.08 -24.04 -20.19
N ARG A 283 -11.21 -23.80 -19.22
CA ARG A 283 -11.50 -23.14 -17.92
C ARG A 283 -10.35 -22.23 -17.55
N SER A 284 -10.65 -21.12 -16.89
CA SER A 284 -9.62 -20.16 -16.46
C SER A 284 -9.53 -20.06 -14.95
N PHE A 285 -8.37 -19.72 -14.43
CA PHE A 285 -8.10 -19.55 -13.01
C PHE A 285 -7.43 -18.20 -12.80
N LEU A 286 -7.83 -17.47 -11.76
CA LEU A 286 -7.27 -16.16 -11.41
C LEU A 286 -7.04 -16.08 -9.91
N THR A 287 -5.99 -15.38 -9.50
CA THR A 287 -5.69 -15.13 -8.09
C THR A 287 -5.48 -13.64 -7.83
N PHE A 288 -6.24 -13.09 -6.88
CA PHE A 288 -6.15 -11.70 -6.43
C PHE A 288 -5.56 -11.63 -5.01
N ARG A 289 -4.95 -10.49 -4.68
CA ARG A 289 -4.56 -10.16 -3.31
C ARG A 289 -5.78 -9.64 -2.55
N THR A 290 -6.10 -10.28 -1.43
CA THR A 290 -7.28 -9.97 -0.60
C THR A 290 -6.93 -9.48 0.79
N ALA A 291 -5.67 -9.63 1.18
CA ALA A 291 -5.17 -9.21 2.48
C ALA A 291 -5.37 -7.71 2.75
N ASN A 292 -5.42 -6.93 1.67
CA ASN A 292 -5.58 -5.48 1.62
C ASN A 292 -6.98 -4.97 2.03
N PHE A 293 -7.96 -5.86 2.15
CA PHE A 293 -9.26 -5.62 2.78
C PHE A 293 -9.56 -6.67 3.87
N ALA A 294 -8.54 -7.36 4.40
CA ALA A 294 -8.73 -8.33 5.48
C ALA A 294 -9.38 -7.70 6.70
N ASP A 295 -10.34 -8.40 7.31
CA ASP A 295 -11.13 -7.94 8.46
C ASP A 295 -12.04 -6.74 8.17
N ALA A 296 -12.19 -6.35 6.90
CA ALA A 296 -13.13 -5.33 6.48
C ALA A 296 -14.55 -5.89 6.31
N LEU A 297 -15.53 -5.01 6.40
CA LEU A 297 -16.92 -5.29 6.08
C LEU A 297 -17.12 -4.99 4.60
N VAL A 298 -17.12 -6.05 3.79
CA VAL A 298 -17.34 -5.96 2.35
C VAL A 298 -18.83 -5.75 2.11
N SER A 299 -19.20 -4.69 1.40
CA SER A 299 -20.58 -4.39 1.02
C SER A 299 -20.90 -4.76 -0.42
N LYS A 300 -19.88 -4.77 -1.28
CA LYS A 300 -20.00 -5.14 -2.70
C LYS A 300 -18.66 -5.65 -3.22
N ALA A 301 -18.69 -6.69 -4.06
CA ALA A 301 -17.52 -7.07 -4.85
C ALA A 301 -17.91 -7.59 -6.24
N ALA A 302 -17.14 -7.23 -7.25
CA ALA A 302 -17.33 -7.65 -8.63
C ALA A 302 -16.02 -8.11 -9.26
N LEU A 303 -16.06 -9.26 -9.94
CA LEU A 303 -15.02 -9.67 -10.88
C LEU A 303 -15.36 -9.08 -12.26
N LYS A 304 -14.43 -8.32 -12.82
CA LYS A 304 -14.57 -7.67 -14.14
C LYS A 304 -13.58 -8.31 -15.11
N LEU A 305 -14.07 -8.74 -16.27
CA LEU A 305 -13.28 -9.37 -17.34
C LEU A 305 -13.57 -8.68 -18.67
N TRP A 306 -12.56 -8.37 -19.47
CA TRP A 306 -12.77 -7.83 -20.81
C TRP A 306 -13.04 -8.95 -21.82
N ASN A 307 -14.28 -9.09 -22.26
CA ASN A 307 -14.69 -10.13 -23.22
C ASN A 307 -14.56 -9.59 -24.64
N TYR A 308 -13.47 -9.97 -25.32
CA TYR A 308 -13.19 -9.55 -26.69
C TYR A 308 -13.70 -10.55 -27.75
N HIS A 309 -13.91 -11.82 -27.38
CA HIS A 309 -14.46 -12.85 -28.28
C HIS A 309 -15.53 -13.71 -27.60
N SER A 310 -16.65 -13.89 -28.30
CA SER A 310 -17.65 -14.91 -28.02
C SER A 310 -18.05 -15.56 -29.35
N TRP A 311 -18.28 -16.89 -29.36
CA TRP A 311 -18.75 -17.55 -30.59
C TRP A 311 -20.09 -16.99 -31.08
N SER A 312 -20.97 -16.62 -30.16
CA SER A 312 -22.26 -16.03 -30.47
C SER A 312 -22.45 -14.70 -29.74
N CYS A 313 -23.20 -13.78 -30.35
CA CYS A 313 -23.70 -12.56 -29.71
C CYS A 313 -24.83 -12.84 -28.71
N GLU A 314 -25.35 -14.07 -28.67
CA GLU A 314 -26.38 -14.45 -27.71
C GLU A 314 -25.81 -14.60 -26.30
N LYS A 315 -26.56 -14.12 -25.31
CA LYS A 315 -26.21 -14.30 -23.90
C LYS A 315 -26.09 -15.79 -23.58
N ARG A 316 -24.95 -16.18 -23.02
CA ARG A 316 -24.67 -17.54 -22.52
C ARG A 316 -24.05 -17.47 -21.14
N GLY A 317 -24.53 -18.36 -20.26
CA GLY A 317 -24.15 -18.38 -18.85
C GLY A 317 -22.70 -18.81 -18.65
N TRP A 318 -22.03 -18.16 -17.70
CA TRP A 318 -20.74 -18.55 -17.16
C TRP A 318 -20.74 -18.40 -15.64
N GLU A 319 -19.83 -19.12 -14.99
CA GLU A 319 -19.80 -19.27 -13.54
C GLU A 319 -18.45 -18.88 -12.97
N VAL A 320 -18.47 -18.35 -11.75
CA VAL A 320 -17.29 -18.11 -10.92
C VAL A 320 -17.35 -19.06 -9.74
N TRP A 321 -16.28 -19.81 -9.54
CA TRP A 321 -16.12 -20.76 -8.45
C TRP A 321 -15.00 -20.32 -7.52
N ALA A 322 -15.19 -20.46 -6.21
CA ALA A 322 -14.08 -20.47 -5.27
C ALA A 322 -13.18 -21.68 -5.60
N ALA A 323 -11.87 -21.45 -5.68
CA ALA A 323 -10.92 -22.48 -6.10
C ALA A 323 -9.62 -22.44 -5.29
N GLY A 324 -8.88 -23.54 -5.32
CA GLY A 324 -7.46 -23.52 -4.94
C GLY A 324 -6.66 -22.60 -5.87
N ALA A 325 -5.50 -22.14 -5.39
CA ALA A 325 -4.59 -21.35 -6.22
C ALA A 325 -4.06 -22.18 -7.39
N ALA A 326 -4.17 -21.64 -8.60
CA ALA A 326 -3.47 -22.17 -9.76
C ALA A 326 -1.99 -21.78 -9.72
N ASP A 327 -1.19 -22.57 -10.40
CA ASP A 327 0.25 -22.38 -10.60
C ASP A 327 0.65 -22.81 -12.02
N LYS A 328 1.93 -22.67 -12.34
CA LYS A 328 2.49 -23.03 -13.66
C LYS A 328 2.41 -24.53 -14.00
N ASN A 329 2.07 -25.37 -13.03
CA ASN A 329 1.82 -26.81 -13.22
C ASN A 329 0.34 -27.15 -13.40
N THR A 330 -0.53 -26.15 -13.41
CA THR A 330 -1.97 -26.33 -13.61
C THR A 330 -2.24 -26.78 -15.03
N ARG A 331 -2.89 -27.93 -15.17
CA ARG A 331 -3.23 -28.58 -16.45
C ARG A 331 -4.66 -29.09 -16.41
N TRP A 332 -5.22 -29.42 -17.58
CA TRP A 332 -6.57 -30.00 -17.65
C TRP A 332 -6.74 -31.22 -16.73
N THR A 333 -5.71 -32.05 -16.63
CA THR A 333 -5.68 -33.27 -15.80
C THR A 333 -5.29 -33.02 -14.33
N LYS A 334 -4.87 -31.80 -13.98
CA LYS A 334 -4.35 -31.42 -12.65
C LYS A 334 -4.81 -30.00 -12.28
N GLN A 335 -6.12 -29.78 -12.29
CA GLN A 335 -6.73 -28.50 -11.94
C GLN A 335 -6.79 -28.32 -10.41
N PRO A 336 -6.65 -27.09 -9.89
CA PRO A 336 -7.04 -26.79 -8.53
C PRO A 336 -8.51 -27.18 -8.27
N PRO A 337 -8.85 -27.67 -7.07
CA PRO A 337 -10.22 -28.01 -6.75
C PRO A 337 -11.11 -26.76 -6.76
N MET A 338 -12.26 -26.85 -7.44
CA MET A 338 -13.34 -25.88 -7.35
C MET A 338 -14.28 -26.33 -6.23
N THR A 339 -14.41 -25.53 -5.17
CA THR A 339 -15.07 -25.95 -3.93
C THR A 339 -16.52 -25.49 -3.84
N GLU A 340 -16.82 -24.29 -4.35
CA GLU A 340 -18.14 -23.68 -4.24
C GLU A 340 -18.39 -22.74 -5.42
N LYS A 341 -19.60 -22.79 -6.00
CA LYS A 341 -20.04 -21.80 -6.99
C LYS A 341 -20.35 -20.49 -6.28
N ALA A 342 -19.48 -19.50 -6.46
CA ALA A 342 -19.61 -18.19 -5.84
C ALA A 342 -20.56 -17.26 -6.59
N ALA A 343 -20.59 -17.33 -7.92
CA ALA A 343 -21.38 -16.44 -8.76
C ALA A 343 -21.70 -17.05 -10.13
N SER A 344 -22.59 -16.39 -10.86
CA SER A 344 -22.80 -16.62 -12.30
C SER A 344 -23.23 -15.34 -13.00
N SER A 345 -22.95 -15.26 -14.29
CA SER A 345 -23.38 -14.16 -15.16
C SER A 345 -23.76 -14.70 -16.53
N THR A 346 -24.56 -13.94 -17.28
CA THR A 346 -24.91 -14.25 -18.68
C THR A 346 -24.39 -13.19 -19.64
N GLU A 347 -23.69 -12.18 -19.12
CA GLU A 347 -23.11 -11.11 -19.92
C GLU A 347 -22.16 -11.70 -20.96
N THR A 348 -22.31 -11.21 -22.19
CA THR A 348 -21.67 -11.72 -23.39
C THR A 348 -21.37 -10.53 -24.28
N ARG A 349 -20.11 -10.38 -24.66
CA ARG A 349 -19.60 -9.33 -25.56
C ARG A 349 -18.69 -9.96 -26.62
N SER A 350 -18.50 -9.28 -27.74
CA SER A 350 -17.55 -9.72 -28.76
C SER A 350 -17.19 -8.60 -29.72
N ALA A 351 -15.94 -8.57 -30.18
CA ALA A 351 -15.53 -7.67 -31.26
C ALA A 351 -16.33 -7.96 -32.54
N ALA A 352 -16.66 -9.22 -32.81
CA ALA A 352 -17.50 -9.62 -33.95
C ALA A 352 -18.95 -9.10 -33.86
N CYS A 353 -19.43 -8.78 -32.65
CA CYS A 353 -20.73 -8.16 -32.40
C CYS A 353 -20.65 -6.63 -32.35
N GLY A 354 -19.44 -6.05 -32.50
CA GLY A 354 -19.19 -4.61 -32.40
C GLY A 354 -19.28 -4.05 -30.99
N ASP A 355 -19.23 -4.90 -29.96
CA ASP A 355 -19.50 -4.50 -28.57
C ASP A 355 -18.56 -5.11 -27.54
N GLU A 356 -17.34 -5.54 -27.93
CA GLU A 356 -16.35 -6.02 -26.96
C GLU A 356 -16.21 -5.09 -25.75
N GLY A 357 -16.04 -5.67 -24.57
CA GLY A 357 -16.04 -4.86 -23.36
C GLY A 357 -16.12 -5.66 -22.07
N TRP A 358 -16.27 -4.92 -20.98
CA TRP A 358 -16.41 -5.50 -19.65
C TRP A 358 -17.66 -6.36 -19.52
N VAL A 359 -17.44 -7.57 -19.00
CA VAL A 359 -18.46 -8.42 -18.40
C VAL A 359 -18.16 -8.61 -16.91
N THR A 360 -19.20 -8.77 -16.12
CA THR A 360 -19.08 -8.77 -14.65
C THR A 360 -19.81 -9.95 -14.01
N ALA A 361 -19.29 -10.38 -12.86
CA ALA A 361 -19.96 -11.29 -11.93
C ALA A 361 -19.85 -10.76 -10.50
N ASP A 362 -20.97 -10.75 -9.78
CA ASP A 362 -21.04 -10.35 -8.37
C ASP A 362 -20.47 -11.47 -7.49
N ILE A 363 -19.34 -11.20 -6.85
CA ILE A 363 -18.65 -12.14 -5.96
C ILE A 363 -18.62 -11.64 -4.52
N THR A 364 -19.58 -10.80 -4.12
CA THR A 364 -19.64 -10.15 -2.79
C THR A 364 -19.47 -11.16 -1.65
N LYS A 365 -20.22 -12.27 -1.68
CA LYS A 365 -20.15 -13.32 -0.65
C LYS A 365 -18.78 -14.01 -0.57
N LEU A 366 -18.11 -14.17 -1.71
CA LEU A 366 -16.78 -14.76 -1.75
C LEU A 366 -15.74 -13.77 -1.18
N ALA A 367 -15.87 -12.48 -1.50
CA ALA A 367 -15.01 -11.45 -0.93
C ALA A 367 -15.23 -11.27 0.59
N GLU A 368 -16.47 -11.35 1.08
CA GLU A 368 -16.78 -11.40 2.52
C GLU A 368 -16.08 -12.58 3.21
N THR A 369 -16.06 -13.75 2.56
CA THR A 369 -15.37 -14.95 3.05
C THR A 369 -13.86 -14.72 3.14
N TRP A 370 -13.24 -14.17 2.11
CA TRP A 370 -11.81 -13.83 2.13
C TRP A 370 -11.46 -12.79 3.18
N SER A 371 -12.30 -11.76 3.34
CA SER A 371 -12.12 -10.73 4.35
C SER A 371 -12.15 -11.32 5.77
N SER A 372 -13.20 -12.10 6.08
CA SER A 372 -13.42 -12.71 7.38
C SER A 372 -12.34 -13.71 7.75
N ALA A 373 -11.88 -14.50 6.78
CA ALA A 373 -10.76 -15.43 6.95
C ALA A 373 -9.40 -14.72 7.04
N LYS A 374 -9.34 -13.41 6.78
CA LYS A 374 -8.11 -12.62 6.67
C LYS A 374 -7.14 -13.24 5.66
N ALA A 375 -7.69 -13.79 4.57
CA ALA A 375 -6.95 -14.50 3.54
C ALA A 375 -5.93 -13.57 2.88
N GLU A 376 -4.71 -14.06 2.67
CA GLU A 376 -3.69 -13.28 1.98
C GLU A 376 -4.04 -13.07 0.50
N THR A 377 -4.57 -14.13 -0.12
CA THR A 377 -5.01 -14.17 -1.51
C THR A 377 -6.36 -14.88 -1.63
N GLY A 378 -7.12 -14.51 -2.67
CA GLY A 378 -8.36 -15.15 -3.07
C GLY A 378 -8.24 -15.66 -4.50
N SER A 379 -8.56 -16.95 -4.71
CA SER A 379 -8.47 -17.59 -6.02
C SER A 379 -9.84 -18.01 -6.52
N VAL A 380 -10.05 -17.84 -7.83
CA VAL A 380 -11.30 -18.18 -8.52
C VAL A 380 -11.01 -19.05 -9.74
N ALA A 381 -12.00 -19.88 -10.09
CA ALA A 381 -12.06 -20.57 -11.37
C ALA A 381 -13.27 -20.08 -12.17
N LEU A 382 -13.12 -20.01 -13.49
CA LEU A 382 -14.13 -19.62 -14.46
C LEU A 382 -14.44 -20.79 -15.38
N LYS A 383 -15.73 -21.03 -15.63
CA LYS A 383 -16.21 -22.01 -16.61
C LYS A 383 -17.50 -21.55 -17.26
N ALA A 384 -17.79 -22.08 -18.45
CA ALA A 384 -19.13 -21.97 -19.02
C ALA A 384 -20.14 -22.72 -18.13
N ALA A 385 -21.35 -22.19 -18.01
CA ALA A 385 -22.41 -22.85 -17.25
C ALA A 385 -22.80 -24.20 -17.87
N ASP A 386 -22.72 -24.29 -19.19
CA ASP A 386 -22.81 -25.54 -19.95
C ASP A 386 -21.56 -25.71 -20.83
N GLU A 387 -20.68 -26.63 -20.46
CA GLU A 387 -19.46 -26.95 -21.21
C GLU A 387 -19.70 -27.87 -22.43
N SER A 388 -20.96 -28.21 -22.70
CA SER A 388 -21.38 -28.91 -23.91
C SER A 388 -22.00 -27.98 -24.97
N ASP A 389 -22.43 -26.77 -24.57
CA ASP A 389 -22.94 -25.76 -25.49
C ASP A 389 -21.81 -24.99 -26.17
N THR A 390 -21.67 -25.20 -27.48
CA THR A 390 -20.66 -24.49 -28.28
C THR A 390 -20.85 -22.97 -28.34
N TYR A 391 -22.07 -22.48 -28.08
CA TYR A 391 -22.37 -21.05 -28.00
C TYR A 391 -21.83 -20.40 -26.72
N GLY A 392 -21.47 -21.21 -25.72
CA GLY A 392 -20.86 -20.77 -24.48
C GLY A 392 -19.36 -20.44 -24.56
N TRP A 393 -18.71 -20.63 -25.72
CA TRP A 393 -17.29 -20.30 -25.90
C TRP A 393 -17.02 -18.79 -25.78
N LYS A 394 -16.10 -18.42 -24.87
CA LYS A 394 -15.67 -17.04 -24.64
C LYS A 394 -14.17 -16.94 -24.41
N ARG A 395 -13.59 -15.83 -24.86
CA ARG A 395 -12.21 -15.43 -24.55
C ARG A 395 -12.20 -14.03 -23.91
N PHE A 396 -11.30 -13.87 -22.96
CA PHE A 396 -11.06 -12.63 -22.23
C PHE A 396 -9.58 -12.30 -22.27
N HIS A 397 -9.22 -11.03 -22.09
CA HIS A 397 -7.83 -10.69 -21.85
C HIS A 397 -7.37 -11.21 -20.48
N SER A 398 -6.15 -11.74 -20.43
CA SER A 398 -5.44 -12.10 -19.20
C SER A 398 -4.67 -10.92 -18.63
N ALA A 399 -3.97 -11.15 -17.51
CA ALA A 399 -3.01 -10.23 -16.91
C ALA A 399 -1.90 -9.77 -17.89
N ASN A 400 -1.57 -10.59 -18.91
CA ASN A 400 -0.48 -10.32 -19.84
C ASN A 400 -0.86 -9.38 -21.01
N ALA A 401 -2.15 -9.10 -21.21
CA ALA A 401 -2.59 -8.26 -22.32
C ALA A 401 -1.98 -6.85 -22.25
N ALA A 402 -1.49 -6.33 -23.38
CA ALA A 402 -0.74 -5.07 -23.43
C ALA A 402 -1.51 -3.87 -22.87
N ASP A 403 -2.81 -3.76 -23.19
CA ASP A 403 -3.68 -2.69 -22.69
C ASP A 403 -4.12 -2.95 -21.24
N GLY A 404 -3.46 -2.26 -20.31
CA GLY A 404 -3.75 -2.35 -18.87
C GLY A 404 -5.16 -1.89 -18.48
N LYS A 405 -5.94 -1.29 -19.38
CA LYS A 405 -7.34 -0.94 -19.14
C LYS A 405 -8.31 -2.08 -19.46
N LYS A 406 -7.81 -3.21 -19.97
CA LYS A 406 -8.61 -4.36 -20.40
C LYS A 406 -8.26 -5.65 -19.64
N ILE A 407 -7.37 -5.60 -18.65
CA ILE A 407 -6.94 -6.78 -17.88
C ILE A 407 -7.92 -7.11 -16.73
N PRO A 408 -8.02 -8.36 -16.26
CA PRO A 408 -8.95 -8.74 -15.21
C PRO A 408 -8.83 -7.86 -13.95
N THR A 409 -9.96 -7.44 -13.38
CA THR A 409 -9.98 -6.55 -12.22
C THR A 409 -10.98 -7.03 -11.18
N LEU A 410 -10.55 -7.08 -9.92
CA LEU A 410 -11.40 -7.28 -8.76
C LEU A 410 -11.75 -5.91 -8.14
N GLU A 411 -13.02 -5.54 -8.19
CA GLU A 411 -13.55 -4.34 -7.54
C GLU A 411 -14.21 -4.73 -6.22
N VAL A 412 -13.83 -4.11 -5.11
CA VAL A 412 -14.37 -4.38 -3.76
C VAL A 412 -14.70 -3.06 -3.07
N THR A 413 -15.95 -2.87 -2.68
CA THR A 413 -16.38 -1.81 -1.77
C THR A 413 -16.45 -2.38 -0.36
N TYR A 414 -15.76 -1.74 0.59
CA TYR A 414 -15.64 -2.19 1.95
C TYR A 414 -15.50 -1.03 2.94
N ASN A 415 -15.69 -1.31 4.21
CA ASN A 415 -15.36 -0.38 5.30
C ASN A 415 -14.71 -1.13 6.49
N TYR A 416 -13.90 -0.46 7.30
CA TYR A 416 -13.43 -1.00 8.58
C TYR A 416 -14.32 -0.53 9.71
N ARG A 417 -14.43 -1.31 10.79
CA ARG A 417 -15.17 -0.86 11.97
C ARG A 417 -14.35 0.17 12.75
N PRO A 418 -15.00 1.16 13.37
CA PRO A 418 -14.35 1.97 14.38
C PRO A 418 -14.00 1.08 15.57
N TYR A 419 -12.96 1.46 16.30
CA TYR A 419 -12.66 0.85 17.59
C TYR A 419 -13.61 1.38 18.66
N ASN A 420 -13.72 0.64 19.77
CA ASN A 420 -14.31 1.21 20.98
C ASN A 420 -13.44 2.36 21.52
N GLY A 421 -14.08 3.27 22.23
CA GLY A 421 -13.38 4.46 22.72
C GLY A 421 -12.22 4.15 23.67
N LEU A 422 -11.12 4.88 23.50
CA LEU A 422 -9.93 4.83 24.36
C LEU A 422 -9.80 6.10 25.20
N ASN A 423 -9.01 6.06 26.29
CA ASN A 423 -8.69 7.22 27.12
C ASN A 423 -9.93 8.02 27.58
N LEU A 424 -10.90 7.31 28.15
CA LEU A 424 -12.13 7.91 28.65
C LEU A 424 -11.83 8.86 29.82
N GLN A 425 -12.38 10.07 29.80
CA GLN A 425 -12.21 11.09 30.83
C GLN A 425 -13.52 11.81 31.16
N ALA A 426 -13.70 12.16 32.44
CA ALA A 426 -14.83 12.98 32.91
C ALA A 426 -14.32 14.30 33.49
N GLY A 427 -14.90 15.42 33.08
CA GLY A 427 -14.44 16.76 33.45
C GLY A 427 -15.34 17.87 32.92
N ALA A 428 -14.85 19.09 32.72
CA ALA A 428 -13.60 19.60 33.28
C ALA A 428 -13.56 19.44 34.82
N PRO A 429 -12.38 19.34 35.47
CA PRO A 429 -11.03 19.53 34.91
C PRO A 429 -10.35 18.28 34.33
N PHE A 430 -11.04 17.14 34.22
CA PHE A 430 -10.48 15.86 33.74
C PHE A 430 -9.38 15.29 34.66
N ILE A 431 -9.51 15.54 35.97
CA ILE A 431 -8.56 15.09 36.98
C ILE A 431 -9.05 13.76 37.57
N SER A 432 -8.16 12.76 37.59
CA SER A 432 -8.41 11.48 38.26
C SER A 432 -7.45 11.26 39.42
N SER A 433 -7.93 10.55 40.44
CA SER A 433 -7.13 10.03 41.56
C SER A 433 -7.53 8.59 41.81
N GLY A 434 -6.55 7.67 41.86
CA GLY A 434 -6.83 6.23 42.00
C GLY A 434 -7.75 5.66 40.91
N GLY A 435 -7.73 6.23 39.70
CA GLY A 435 -8.58 5.81 38.58
C GLY A 435 -10.04 6.29 38.66
N ILE A 436 -10.36 7.22 39.57
CA ILE A 436 -11.69 7.84 39.68
C ILE A 436 -11.56 9.33 39.35
N PHE A 437 -12.30 9.79 38.34
CA PHE A 437 -12.37 11.21 37.99
C PHE A 437 -13.21 12.00 39.01
N LYS A 438 -12.87 13.26 39.24
CA LYS A 438 -13.66 14.17 40.08
C LYS A 438 -14.30 15.25 39.22
N VAL A 439 -15.59 15.52 39.44
CA VAL A 439 -16.33 16.59 38.75
C VAL A 439 -17.11 17.43 39.77
N ASN A 440 -17.18 18.74 39.56
CA ASN A 440 -17.85 19.69 40.46
C ASN A 440 -19.22 20.17 39.94
N THR A 441 -19.79 19.49 38.96
CA THR A 441 -21.07 19.82 38.34
C THR A 441 -21.87 18.55 38.11
N THR A 442 -23.20 18.67 38.09
CA THR A 442 -24.12 17.58 37.71
C THR A 442 -24.27 17.44 36.19
N THR A 443 -23.61 18.29 35.40
CA THR A 443 -23.58 18.24 33.94
C THR A 443 -22.14 18.27 33.40
N PRO A 444 -21.26 17.35 33.84
CA PRO A 444 -19.88 17.31 33.36
C PRO A 444 -19.83 16.98 31.86
N VAL A 445 -18.72 17.33 31.22
CA VAL A 445 -18.31 16.83 29.92
C VAL A 445 -17.64 15.46 30.09
N LEU A 446 -18.06 14.49 29.28
CA LEU A 446 -17.40 13.21 29.11
C LEU A 446 -16.73 13.19 27.75
N ARG A 447 -15.54 12.60 27.64
CA ARG A 447 -14.81 12.51 26.37
C ARG A 447 -14.01 11.22 26.25
N PHE A 448 -13.67 10.84 25.02
CA PHE A 448 -12.76 9.74 24.70
C PHE A 448 -12.05 9.99 23.36
N SER A 449 -10.99 9.22 23.10
CA SER A 449 -10.27 9.24 21.82
C SER A 449 -10.91 8.30 20.80
N THR A 450 -11.38 8.85 19.67
CA THR A 450 -11.89 8.07 18.55
C THR A 450 -10.74 7.35 17.85
N VAL A 451 -10.97 6.16 17.31
CA VAL A 451 -9.99 5.46 16.47
C VAL A 451 -10.73 4.75 15.36
N ASP A 452 -10.34 5.04 14.13
CA ASP A 452 -10.78 4.33 12.94
C ASP A 452 -9.59 4.09 12.00
N THR A 453 -9.60 2.94 11.33
CA THR A 453 -8.62 2.60 10.29
C THR A 453 -8.85 3.48 9.05
N ASN A 454 -10.09 3.89 8.81
CA ASN A 454 -10.46 4.89 7.83
C ASN A 454 -10.16 6.29 8.39
N GLY A 455 -8.94 6.78 8.19
CA GLY A 455 -8.47 8.02 8.82
C GLY A 455 -9.23 9.30 8.42
N GLU A 456 -10.07 9.26 7.40
CA GLU A 456 -10.88 10.40 6.93
C GLU A 456 -12.34 10.34 7.41
N ASP A 457 -12.75 9.27 8.11
CA ASP A 457 -14.13 9.09 8.55
C ASP A 457 -14.47 9.98 9.75
N GLU A 458 -15.75 10.28 9.91
CA GLU A 458 -16.28 10.85 11.14
C GLU A 458 -16.88 9.75 12.02
N VAL A 459 -16.53 9.78 13.31
CA VAL A 459 -16.99 8.84 14.31
C VAL A 459 -17.94 9.53 15.28
N THR A 460 -19.14 9.00 15.39
CA THR A 460 -20.10 9.34 16.44
C THR A 460 -19.86 8.47 17.65
N GLY A 461 -19.56 9.10 18.78
CA GLY A 461 -19.41 8.43 20.07
C GLY A 461 -20.72 8.32 20.84
N THR A 462 -21.05 7.12 21.34
CA THR A 462 -22.17 6.91 22.27
C THR A 462 -21.64 6.66 23.68
N TYR A 463 -22.18 7.36 24.66
CA TYR A 463 -21.78 7.32 26.07
C TYR A 463 -22.91 6.74 26.90
N GLU A 464 -22.65 5.65 27.62
CA GLU A 464 -23.59 5.07 28.59
C GLU A 464 -23.10 5.38 30.01
N ILE A 465 -23.97 5.96 30.84
CA ILE A 465 -23.67 6.41 32.20
C ILE A 465 -24.48 5.59 33.19
N THR A 466 -23.82 4.99 34.16
CA THR A 466 -24.40 4.07 35.14
C THR A 466 -24.14 4.56 36.56
N ASP A 467 -25.16 4.56 37.41
CA ASP A 467 -25.00 4.78 38.84
C ASP A 467 -24.38 3.52 39.47
N THR A 468 -23.16 3.66 40.01
CA THR A 468 -22.40 2.50 40.52
C THR A 468 -23.01 1.88 41.78
N ALA A 469 -23.83 2.60 42.52
CA ALA A 469 -24.47 2.07 43.72
C ALA A 469 -25.69 1.20 43.38
N THR A 470 -26.40 1.52 42.30
CA THR A 470 -27.64 0.83 41.90
C THR A 470 -27.47 -0.10 40.71
N GLY A 471 -26.40 0.07 39.93
CA GLY A 471 -26.18 -0.62 38.65
C GLY A 471 -27.09 -0.14 37.51
N GLN A 472 -27.89 0.91 37.72
CA GLN A 472 -28.85 1.42 36.74
C GLN A 472 -28.20 2.40 35.76
N VAL A 473 -28.49 2.24 34.47
CA VAL A 473 -28.13 3.23 33.43
C VAL A 473 -29.01 4.46 33.61
N VAL A 474 -28.39 5.60 33.92
CA VAL A 474 -29.10 6.87 34.16
C VAL A 474 -29.23 7.70 32.89
N ALA A 475 -28.33 7.52 31.92
CA ALA A 475 -28.37 8.17 30.63
C ALA A 475 -27.54 7.42 29.58
N THR A 476 -28.00 7.48 28.32
CA THR A 476 -27.23 7.12 27.13
C THR A 476 -27.29 8.31 26.18
N VAL A 477 -26.14 8.81 25.71
CA VAL A 477 -26.06 10.06 24.96
C VAL A 477 -25.10 9.90 23.78
N ASN A 478 -25.51 10.37 22.60
CA ASN A 478 -24.63 10.48 21.44
C ASN A 478 -23.95 11.84 21.43
N ALA A 479 -22.63 11.85 21.21
CA ALA A 479 -21.88 13.06 20.88
C ALA A 479 -22.16 13.49 19.43
N PRO A 480 -21.86 14.75 19.07
CA PRO A 480 -21.67 15.12 17.67
C PRO A 480 -20.60 14.24 17.01
N PRO A 481 -20.66 14.04 15.67
CA PRO A 481 -19.58 13.42 14.92
C PRO A 481 -18.24 14.12 15.18
N ALA A 482 -17.18 13.35 15.33
CA ALA A 482 -15.82 13.84 15.48
C ALA A 482 -14.92 13.11 14.47
N PRO A 483 -13.91 13.76 13.88
CA PRO A 483 -12.97 13.07 12.99
C PRO A 483 -12.39 11.81 13.64
N ALA A 484 -12.13 10.78 12.86
CA ALA A 484 -11.39 9.62 13.31
C ALA A 484 -10.05 10.05 13.90
N ASN A 485 -9.58 9.35 14.94
CA ASN A 485 -8.29 9.61 15.57
C ASN A 485 -8.19 10.99 16.27
N SER A 486 -9.32 11.54 16.73
CA SER A 486 -9.48 12.81 17.46
C SER A 486 -10.22 12.60 18.80
N THR A 487 -10.77 13.66 19.38
CA THR A 487 -11.56 13.62 20.63
C THR A 487 -13.06 13.71 20.35
N SER A 488 -13.82 12.67 20.72
CA SER A 488 -15.27 12.77 20.88
C SER A 488 -15.59 13.32 22.27
N GLN A 489 -16.62 14.15 22.40
CA GLN A 489 -17.07 14.64 23.69
C GLN A 489 -18.56 14.96 23.76
N VAL A 490 -19.15 14.84 24.95
CA VAL A 490 -20.56 15.15 25.21
C VAL A 490 -20.76 15.74 26.60
N LYS A 491 -21.67 16.71 26.74
CA LYS A 491 -22.11 17.21 28.04
C LYS A 491 -23.23 16.32 28.60
N VAL A 492 -23.10 15.88 29.84
CA VAL A 492 -24.14 15.09 30.51
C VAL A 492 -25.42 15.94 30.67
N PRO A 493 -26.60 15.40 30.29
CA PRO A 493 -27.86 16.12 30.43
C PRO A 493 -28.20 16.47 31.88
N ALA A 494 -28.87 17.61 32.08
CA ALA A 494 -29.32 18.05 33.40
C ALA A 494 -30.29 17.04 34.03
N GLY A 495 -30.28 16.96 35.36
CA GLY A 495 -31.18 16.09 36.14
C GLY A 495 -30.80 14.60 36.17
N LYS A 496 -29.70 14.19 35.50
CA LYS A 496 -29.25 12.79 35.46
C LYS A 496 -28.32 12.41 36.61
N LEU A 497 -27.56 13.38 37.12
CA LEU A 497 -26.57 13.15 38.15
C LEU A 497 -26.93 13.86 39.45
N VAL A 498 -26.54 13.24 40.57
CA VAL A 498 -26.75 13.75 41.92
C VAL A 498 -25.39 13.92 42.60
N THR A 499 -25.23 15.03 43.33
CA THR A 499 -24.03 15.30 44.13
C THR A 499 -23.85 14.25 45.23
N GLY A 500 -22.60 13.91 45.55
CA GLY A 500 -22.22 12.87 46.51
C GLY A 500 -22.25 11.43 45.96
N ARG A 501 -22.61 11.23 44.67
CA ARG A 501 -22.65 9.90 44.05
C ARG A 501 -21.47 9.64 43.12
N THR A 502 -21.17 8.36 42.95
CA THR A 502 -20.18 7.86 41.98
C THR A 502 -20.90 7.17 40.83
N TYR A 503 -20.51 7.54 39.63
CA TYR A 503 -21.01 6.99 38.38
C TYR A 503 -19.86 6.31 37.63
N SER A 504 -20.20 5.42 36.71
CA SER A 504 -19.29 4.93 35.69
C SER A 504 -19.81 5.31 34.32
N PHE A 505 -18.93 5.51 33.35
CA PHE A 505 -19.34 5.58 31.96
C PHE A 505 -18.42 4.75 31.07
N ARG A 506 -18.99 4.25 29.97
CA ARG A 506 -18.31 3.54 28.90
C ARG A 506 -18.79 4.06 27.55
N THR A 507 -18.03 3.77 26.50
CA THR A 507 -18.29 4.32 25.17
C THR A 507 -18.27 3.26 24.09
N THR A 508 -19.13 3.43 23.08
CA THR A 508 -19.03 2.74 21.79
C THR A 508 -19.01 3.78 20.67
N SER A 509 -18.73 3.35 19.45
CA SER A 509 -18.46 4.24 18.32
C SER A 509 -19.18 3.76 17.06
N TYR A 510 -19.60 4.71 16.24
CA TYR A 510 -20.29 4.49 14.97
C TYR A 510 -19.70 5.42 13.90
N ASP A 511 -19.28 4.88 12.76
CA ASP A 511 -18.61 5.64 11.69
C ASP A 511 -19.57 6.16 10.60
N GLY A 512 -20.89 6.04 10.81
CA GLY A 512 -21.90 6.33 9.78
C GLY A 512 -22.42 5.09 9.05
N THR A 513 -21.70 3.97 9.12
CA THR A 513 -22.05 2.68 8.49
C THR A 513 -22.03 1.50 9.45
N HIS A 514 -21.08 1.46 10.39
CA HIS A 514 -20.83 0.33 11.28
C HIS A 514 -20.53 0.78 12.71
N TYR A 515 -21.01 -0.03 13.65
CA TYR A 515 -20.63 0.10 15.06
C TYR A 515 -19.33 -0.66 15.35
N ALA A 516 -18.61 -0.18 16.35
CA ALA A 516 -17.58 -0.95 17.04
C ALA A 516 -18.18 -2.27 17.58
N ASN A 517 -17.36 -3.31 17.71
CA ASN A 517 -17.80 -4.65 18.14
C ASN A 517 -18.19 -4.75 19.64
N GLY A 518 -18.33 -3.63 20.34
CA GLY A 518 -18.69 -3.60 21.74
C GLY A 518 -18.51 -2.23 22.38
N TRP A 519 -18.51 -2.23 23.71
CA TRP A 519 -18.25 -1.06 24.54
C TRP A 519 -16.81 -1.07 25.05
N SER A 520 -16.28 0.11 25.37
CA SER A 520 -15.04 0.25 26.13
C SER A 520 -15.18 -0.35 27.54
N ASP A 521 -14.05 -0.58 28.18
CA ASP A 521 -14.03 -0.72 29.63
C ASP A 521 -14.56 0.58 30.28
N PRO A 522 -15.38 0.48 31.35
CA PRO A 522 -15.92 1.67 32.00
C PRO A 522 -14.87 2.36 32.87
N VAL A 523 -14.92 3.69 32.92
CA VAL A 523 -14.20 4.51 33.92
C VAL A 523 -15.18 5.12 34.91
N ARG A 524 -14.71 5.46 36.11
CA ARG A 524 -15.55 6.01 37.18
C ARG A 524 -15.33 7.50 37.40
N PHE A 525 -16.37 8.20 37.82
CA PHE A 525 -16.29 9.58 38.26
C PHE A 525 -17.24 9.89 39.43
N THR A 526 -16.83 10.77 40.33
CA THR A 526 -17.62 11.21 41.48
C THR A 526 -18.05 12.66 41.31
N VAL A 527 -19.34 12.91 41.52
CA VAL A 527 -19.95 14.24 41.45
C VAL A 527 -19.92 14.86 42.84
N ASP A 528 -19.21 15.98 42.99
CA ASP A 528 -19.13 16.76 44.23
C ASP A 528 -19.26 18.24 43.90
N THR A 529 -20.49 18.76 43.91
CA THR A 529 -20.77 20.18 43.61
C THR A 529 -20.28 21.13 44.69
N SER A 530 -19.85 20.62 45.85
CA SER A 530 -19.24 21.43 46.90
C SER A 530 -17.74 21.63 46.69
N TRP A 531 -17.12 20.78 45.85
CA TRP A 531 -15.72 20.91 45.49
C TRP A 531 -15.50 22.20 44.70
N LYS A 532 -14.69 23.07 45.29
CA LYS A 532 -14.13 24.24 44.63
C LYS A 532 -12.72 23.86 44.16
N PRO A 533 -12.50 23.69 42.84
CA PRO A 533 -11.17 23.39 42.35
C PRO A 533 -10.20 24.51 42.75
N THR A 534 -8.98 24.12 43.11
CA THR A 534 -7.90 25.06 43.39
C THR A 534 -7.54 25.86 42.13
N ALA A 535 -6.78 26.95 42.29
CA ALA A 535 -6.29 27.73 41.14
C ALA A 535 -5.54 26.84 40.13
N ALA A 536 -4.70 25.91 40.62
CA ALA A 536 -3.96 24.98 39.78
C ALA A 536 -4.88 24.01 39.03
N GLU A 537 -5.92 23.48 39.68
CA GLU A 537 -6.89 22.59 39.05
C GLU A 537 -7.76 23.31 38.01
N ASN A 538 -8.10 24.58 38.24
CA ASN A 538 -8.82 25.41 37.25
C ASN A 538 -7.97 25.68 36.00
N ALA A 539 -6.70 26.08 36.19
CA ALA A 539 -5.78 26.30 35.07
C ALA A 539 -5.56 25.01 34.26
N LEU A 540 -5.35 23.87 34.92
CA LEU A 540 -5.28 22.57 34.23
C LEU A 540 -6.60 22.22 33.52
N GLY A 541 -7.75 22.53 34.11
CA GLY A 541 -9.05 22.31 33.48
C GLY A 541 -9.21 23.08 32.16
N LEU A 542 -8.76 24.34 32.12
CA LEU A 542 -8.75 25.15 30.90
C LEU A 542 -7.78 24.57 29.85
N ALA A 543 -6.56 24.22 30.26
CA ALA A 543 -5.58 23.55 29.41
C ALA A 543 -6.13 22.25 28.78
N ASN A 544 -6.77 21.41 29.59
CA ASN A 544 -7.33 20.14 29.14
C ASN A 544 -8.53 20.34 28.19
N THR A 545 -9.31 21.40 28.34
CA THR A 545 -10.51 21.67 27.52
C THR A 545 -10.17 21.80 26.04
N TYR A 546 -8.99 22.34 25.71
CA TYR A 546 -8.53 22.51 24.33
C TYR A 546 -7.47 21.49 23.90
N SER A 547 -7.11 20.56 24.79
CA SER A 547 -6.18 19.47 24.48
C SER A 547 -6.93 18.19 24.12
N ASP A 548 -6.41 17.47 23.12
CA ASP A 548 -6.92 16.15 22.76
C ASP A 548 -6.77 15.13 23.90
N ALA A 549 -7.83 14.34 24.14
CA ALA A 549 -7.84 13.31 25.17
C ALA A 549 -6.79 12.21 24.91
N ALA A 550 -6.41 12.02 23.64
CA ALA A 550 -5.45 11.00 23.20
C ALA A 550 -4.00 11.31 23.59
N ASP A 551 -3.68 12.59 23.82
CA ASP A 551 -2.30 13.06 23.79
C ASP A 551 -1.65 13.16 25.18
N ILE A 552 -2.42 13.09 26.26
CA ILE A 552 -1.92 13.38 27.62
C ILE A 552 -1.47 12.09 28.30
N THR A 553 -0.22 12.06 28.80
CA THR A 553 0.26 10.99 29.68
C THR A 553 0.44 11.50 31.10
N ALA A 554 -0.09 10.76 32.08
CA ALA A 554 0.13 11.09 33.48
C ALA A 554 1.55 10.65 33.90
N ALA A 555 2.32 11.56 34.47
CA ALA A 555 3.57 11.18 35.11
C ALA A 555 3.33 10.20 36.26
N THR A 556 4.28 9.27 36.40
CA THR A 556 4.21 8.16 37.36
C THR A 556 5.10 8.37 38.58
N SER A 557 5.98 9.38 38.55
CA SER A 557 6.93 9.66 39.63
C SER A 557 7.31 11.14 39.74
N SER A 558 7.99 11.50 40.82
CA SER A 558 8.57 12.82 41.10
C SER A 558 9.79 12.66 42.02
N ASP A 559 10.63 13.70 42.09
CA ASP A 559 11.78 13.76 43.00
C ASP A 559 12.00 15.18 43.57
N SER A 560 13.14 15.41 44.24
CA SER A 560 13.48 16.72 44.84
C SER A 560 13.68 17.86 43.83
N SER A 561 14.01 17.55 42.58
CA SER A 561 14.28 18.51 41.50
C SER A 561 13.09 18.65 40.55
N TYR A 562 12.37 17.56 40.31
CA TYR A 562 11.28 17.48 39.33
C TYR A 562 9.95 17.13 39.99
N ALA A 563 8.96 17.98 39.73
CA ALA A 563 7.59 17.80 40.20
C ALA A 563 6.86 16.68 39.47
N SER A 564 7.28 16.37 38.24
CA SER A 564 6.65 15.35 37.40
C SER A 564 7.70 14.71 36.50
N ILE A 565 7.77 13.39 36.52
CA ILE A 565 8.63 12.57 35.66
C ILE A 565 7.76 11.54 34.96
N ALA A 566 7.55 11.76 33.66
CA ALA A 566 6.86 10.83 32.79
C ALA A 566 7.89 10.04 31.97
N VAL A 567 7.83 8.71 32.08
CA VAL A 567 8.65 7.80 31.29
C VAL A 567 7.77 7.18 30.23
N THR A 568 8.07 7.44 28.97
CA THR A 568 7.47 6.71 27.83
C THR A 568 8.44 5.64 27.34
N GLU A 569 8.06 4.87 26.32
CA GLU A 569 9.00 3.91 25.70
C GLU A 569 10.27 4.59 25.14
N GLU A 570 10.22 5.91 24.92
CA GLU A 570 11.19 6.62 24.08
C GLU A 570 11.92 7.75 24.80
N ASN A 571 11.20 8.49 25.65
CA ASN A 571 11.70 9.71 26.27
C ASN A 571 11.37 9.70 27.77
N VAL A 572 12.20 10.40 28.55
CA VAL A 572 11.86 10.80 29.92
C VAL A 572 11.61 12.30 29.90
N VAL A 573 10.38 12.70 30.24
CA VAL A 573 9.97 14.10 30.31
C VAL A 573 9.92 14.48 31.79
N SER A 574 10.82 15.36 32.22
CA SER A 574 10.95 15.79 33.60
C SER A 574 10.63 17.28 33.71
N VAL A 575 9.59 17.61 34.47
CA VAL A 575 9.09 18.98 34.65
C VAL A 575 9.50 19.48 36.04
N PRO A 576 10.21 20.62 36.15
CA PRO A 576 10.86 21.05 37.40
C PRO A 576 9.86 21.57 38.45
N TRP A 577 10.23 21.57 39.73
CA TRP A 577 9.47 22.31 40.73
C TRP A 577 9.58 23.83 40.53
N ASP A 578 10.78 24.35 40.23
CA ASP A 578 11.01 25.77 39.97
C ASP A 578 11.08 26.00 38.45
N GLY A 579 9.96 26.43 37.86
CA GLY A 579 9.84 26.68 36.42
C GLY A 579 10.42 28.03 35.98
N ARG A 580 10.70 28.94 36.91
CA ARG A 580 11.31 30.25 36.62
C ARG A 580 12.80 30.12 36.32
N ASN A 581 13.50 29.32 37.12
CA ASN A 581 14.95 29.20 37.05
C ASN A 581 15.42 27.88 36.40
N ASN A 582 14.51 26.94 36.14
CA ASN A 582 14.81 25.68 35.47
C ASN A 582 13.94 25.49 34.23
N ALA A 583 14.26 24.43 33.49
CA ALA A 583 13.63 24.08 32.23
C ALA A 583 13.06 22.66 32.29
N ILE A 584 12.06 22.39 31.47
CA ILE A 584 11.58 21.04 31.18
C ILE A 584 12.72 20.27 30.53
N ASP A 585 13.05 19.11 31.08
CA ASP A 585 14.10 18.25 30.56
C ASP A 585 13.46 17.10 29.78
N VAL A 586 13.54 17.15 28.46
CA VAL A 586 13.08 16.09 27.56
C VAL A 586 14.29 15.27 27.21
N ARG A 587 14.54 14.22 28.00
CA ARG A 587 15.71 13.35 27.84
C ARG A 587 15.41 12.22 26.86
N ASN A 588 16.24 12.13 25.85
CA ASN A 588 16.39 10.93 25.03
C ASN A 588 17.85 10.78 24.59
N ALA A 589 18.20 9.62 24.05
CA ALA A 589 19.59 9.29 23.75
C ALA A 589 20.23 10.10 22.60
N LEU A 590 19.48 10.96 21.90
CA LEU A 590 19.89 11.52 20.60
C LEU A 590 19.69 13.02 20.50
N MET A 591 18.51 13.50 20.85
CA MET A 591 18.16 14.92 20.92
C MET A 591 17.54 15.25 22.27
N PRO A 592 18.36 15.25 23.35
CA PRO A 592 17.93 15.83 24.59
C PRO A 592 17.63 17.32 24.36
N ASN A 593 16.55 17.82 24.95
CA ASN A 593 16.24 19.24 24.88
C ASN A 593 15.85 19.77 26.27
N ARG A 594 16.17 21.04 26.49
CA ARG A 594 15.70 21.81 27.64
C ARG A 594 14.80 22.94 27.15
N LEU A 595 13.56 22.96 27.61
CA LEU A 595 12.58 23.98 27.25
C LEU A 595 12.35 24.90 28.45
N THR A 596 12.63 26.20 28.32
CA THR A 596 12.24 27.16 29.35
C THR A 596 10.72 27.30 29.37
N ILE A 597 10.15 27.60 30.52
CA ILE A 597 8.70 27.68 30.69
C ILE A 597 8.31 29.16 30.74
N PRO A 598 7.61 29.70 29.73
CA PRO A 598 7.19 31.10 29.72
C PRO A 598 6.32 31.41 30.92
N GLU A 599 6.53 32.59 31.53
CA GLU A 599 5.74 33.11 32.66
C GLU A 599 5.63 32.20 33.90
N ALA A 600 6.43 31.13 33.99
CA ALA A 600 6.39 30.22 35.13
C ALA A 600 6.94 30.84 36.41
N GLY A 601 6.26 30.55 37.53
CA GLY A 601 6.74 30.86 38.87
C GLY A 601 7.83 29.91 39.38
N SER A 602 8.41 30.23 40.54
CA SER A 602 9.46 29.42 41.16
C SER A 602 8.95 28.19 41.91
N LYS A 603 7.64 27.89 41.84
CA LYS A 603 7.03 26.73 42.49
C LYS A 603 5.83 26.23 41.68
N GLY A 604 5.95 25.01 41.16
CA GLY A 604 4.87 24.27 40.50
C GLY A 604 4.03 23.47 41.49
N THR A 605 2.78 23.24 41.12
CA THR A 605 1.85 22.34 41.81
C THR A 605 1.60 21.14 40.92
N GLN A 606 1.86 19.93 41.43
CA GLN A 606 1.58 18.71 40.69
C GLN A 606 0.07 18.41 40.73
N VAL A 607 -0.56 18.25 39.57
CA VAL A 607 -1.99 17.94 39.44
C VAL A 607 -2.19 16.90 38.35
N GLY A 608 -2.61 15.68 38.73
CA GLY A 608 -2.92 14.60 37.79
C GLY A 608 -1.74 14.19 36.88
N GLY A 609 -0.51 14.24 37.39
CA GLY A 609 0.71 13.97 36.61
C GLY A 609 1.24 15.16 35.80
N ASN A 610 0.52 16.28 35.77
CA ASN A 610 0.95 17.54 35.16
C ASN A 610 1.56 18.47 36.22
N VAL A 611 2.19 19.56 35.78
CA VAL A 611 2.68 20.61 36.69
C VAL A 611 2.06 21.94 36.29
N VAL A 612 1.51 22.63 37.27
CA VAL A 612 0.85 23.92 37.09
C VAL A 612 1.57 24.99 37.88
N TYR A 613 2.00 26.05 37.21
CA TYR A 613 2.61 27.23 37.79
C TYR A 613 1.56 28.35 37.84
N THR A 614 0.88 28.45 38.97
CA THR A 614 -0.08 29.52 39.20
C THR A 614 0.63 30.82 39.57
N SER A 615 0.17 31.94 39.03
CA SER A 615 0.72 33.28 39.28
C SER A 615 -0.35 34.23 39.83
N SER A 616 0.06 35.24 40.59
CA SER A 616 -0.79 36.41 40.85
C SER A 616 -0.83 37.38 39.67
N GLY A 617 0.08 37.23 38.70
CA GLY A 617 0.08 37.95 37.44
C GLY A 617 -0.93 37.38 36.44
N PRO A 618 -0.94 37.93 35.20
CA PRO A 618 -2.01 37.70 34.25
C PRO A 618 -1.91 36.36 33.49
N VAL A 619 -0.94 35.50 33.83
CA VAL A 619 -0.72 34.21 33.13
C VAL A 619 -0.50 33.09 34.15
N ASP A 620 -1.18 31.96 33.97
CA ASP A 620 -0.81 30.68 34.59
C ASP A 620 -0.21 29.76 33.52
N THR A 621 0.75 28.91 33.89
CA THR A 621 1.37 27.99 32.93
C THR A 621 1.15 26.54 33.35
N VAL A 622 0.69 25.71 32.40
CA VAL A 622 0.47 24.28 32.59
C VAL A 622 1.43 23.52 31.71
N VAL A 623 2.21 22.61 32.30
CA VAL A 623 3.10 21.72 31.56
C VAL A 623 2.58 20.31 31.62
N GLN A 624 2.33 19.72 30.45
CA GLN A 624 1.81 18.38 30.27
C GLN A 624 2.83 17.51 29.54
N PRO A 625 3.28 16.41 30.15
CA PRO A 625 3.92 15.34 29.40
C PRO A 625 2.91 14.70 28.45
N THR A 626 3.36 14.34 27.25
CA THR A 626 2.49 13.74 26.23
C THR A 626 2.81 12.26 26.00
N VAL A 627 1.82 11.48 25.54
CA VAL A 627 1.96 10.03 25.30
C VAL A 627 3.07 9.68 24.31
N ASP A 628 3.40 10.60 23.42
CA ASP A 628 4.45 10.50 22.42
C ASP A 628 5.84 10.93 22.95
N GLY A 629 5.97 11.12 24.27
CA GLY A 629 7.22 11.46 24.94
C GLY A 629 7.66 12.90 24.74
N GLY A 630 6.76 13.77 24.30
CA GLY A 630 6.96 15.21 24.20
C GLY A 630 6.52 15.95 25.46
N SER A 631 6.53 17.26 25.37
CA SER A 631 5.98 18.15 26.38
C SER A 631 5.17 19.25 25.71
N ARG A 632 3.98 19.49 26.23
CA ARG A 632 3.13 20.61 25.88
C ARG A 632 3.18 21.64 27.01
N THR A 633 3.46 22.88 26.68
CA THR A 633 3.44 24.01 27.61
C THR A 633 2.29 24.92 27.21
N LEU A 634 1.23 24.94 28.04
CA LEU A 634 0.03 25.70 27.79
C LEU A 634 0.00 26.93 28.70
N ASN A 635 0.01 28.12 28.11
CA ASN A 635 -0.11 29.37 28.86
C ASN A 635 -1.58 29.80 28.87
N ILE A 636 -2.10 30.08 30.06
CA ILE A 636 -3.48 30.49 30.31
C ILE A 636 -3.47 31.99 30.60
N ILE A 637 -3.76 32.77 29.57
CA ILE A 637 -3.81 34.24 29.63
C ILE A 637 -5.13 34.65 30.27
N LYS A 638 -5.09 35.31 31.42
CA LYS A 638 -6.28 35.61 32.24
C LYS A 638 -7.01 36.88 31.84
N ASP A 639 -6.27 37.86 31.32
CA ASP A 639 -6.78 39.18 30.96
C ASP A 639 -5.80 39.92 30.02
N GLY A 640 -6.25 41.06 29.50
CA GLY A 640 -5.51 41.86 28.52
C GLY A 640 -4.31 42.64 29.06
N SER A 641 -3.95 42.50 30.35
CA SER A 641 -2.69 43.05 30.87
C SER A 641 -1.49 42.14 30.61
N ALA A 642 -1.72 40.92 30.10
CA ALA A 642 -0.68 39.97 29.77
C ALA A 642 0.17 40.41 28.54
N PRO A 643 1.40 39.89 28.42
CA PRO A 643 2.19 40.04 27.21
C PRO A 643 1.48 39.46 25.97
N HIS A 644 1.83 39.97 24.79
CA HIS A 644 1.42 39.38 23.51
C HIS A 644 2.46 38.42 22.93
N ASP A 645 3.70 38.46 23.44
CA ASP A 645 4.80 37.62 22.99
C ASP A 645 5.24 36.68 24.12
N TYR A 646 5.20 35.38 23.85
CA TYR A 646 5.55 34.33 24.80
C TYR A 646 6.80 33.59 24.31
N THR A 647 7.84 33.54 25.15
CA THR A 647 9.16 33.08 24.73
C THR A 647 9.52 31.73 25.36
N THR A 648 9.65 30.71 24.51
CA THR A 648 10.13 29.37 24.89
C THR A 648 11.56 29.21 24.38
N GLY A 649 12.53 29.33 25.28
CA GLY A 649 13.91 28.98 25.01
C GLY A 649 14.07 27.48 24.85
N PHE A 650 14.81 27.06 23.84
CA PHE A 650 15.11 25.66 23.55
C PHE A 650 16.58 25.48 23.16
N THR A 651 17.10 24.27 23.27
CA THR A 651 18.48 23.98 22.88
C THR A 651 18.52 23.54 21.42
N ILE A 652 19.27 24.26 20.59
CA ILE A 652 19.65 23.80 19.25
C ILE A 652 21.00 23.07 19.37
N PRO A 653 21.07 21.75 19.08
CA PRO A 653 22.34 21.04 19.03
C PRO A 653 23.32 21.67 18.03
N ALA A 654 24.62 21.57 18.31
CA ALA A 654 25.64 22.10 17.40
C ALA A 654 25.53 21.48 16.00
N GLY A 655 25.57 22.31 14.96
CA GLY A 655 25.39 21.89 13.57
C GLY A 655 23.94 21.68 13.15
N MET A 656 22.95 22.10 13.96
CA MET A 656 21.55 22.15 13.58
C MET A 656 21.01 23.58 13.44
N LYS A 657 19.92 23.72 12.69
CA LYS A 657 19.15 24.95 12.50
C LYS A 657 17.65 24.69 12.65
N ALA A 658 16.93 25.69 13.14
CA ALA A 658 15.48 25.69 13.14
C ALA A 658 14.94 26.18 11.79
N VAL A 659 13.90 25.52 11.28
CA VAL A 659 13.22 25.86 10.04
C VAL A 659 11.72 25.97 10.32
N THR A 660 11.12 27.07 9.87
CA THR A 660 9.68 27.32 9.95
C THR A 660 9.01 26.89 8.64
N HIS A 661 7.82 26.31 8.73
CA HIS A 661 7.05 25.79 7.58
C HIS A 661 5.82 26.67 7.29
N ASP A 662 5.16 26.42 6.15
CA ASP A 662 3.99 27.17 5.69
C ASP A 662 2.80 27.13 6.68
N ASP A 663 2.66 26.05 7.44
CA ASP A 663 1.65 25.91 8.50
C ASP A 663 2.04 26.58 9.83
N GLY A 664 3.21 27.22 9.88
CA GLY A 664 3.76 27.88 11.07
C GLY A 664 4.48 26.93 12.05
N SER A 665 4.48 25.62 11.81
CA SER A 665 5.24 24.66 12.61
C SER A 665 6.76 24.90 12.48
N VAL A 666 7.53 24.41 13.44
CA VAL A 666 9.00 24.58 13.47
C VAL A 666 9.67 23.22 13.64
N SER A 667 10.72 22.96 12.87
CA SER A 667 11.52 21.73 12.98
C SER A 667 13.01 22.04 13.10
N LEU A 668 13.78 21.17 13.76
CA LEU A 668 15.24 21.29 13.86
C LEU A 668 15.94 20.30 12.91
N TYR A 669 16.78 20.82 12.01
CA TYR A 669 17.51 20.08 10.96
C TYR A 669 19.02 20.27 11.06
N ALA A 670 19.83 19.34 10.56
CA ALA A 670 21.26 19.54 10.37
C ALA A 670 21.57 20.62 9.31
N GLU A 671 22.71 21.29 9.44
CA GLU A 671 23.19 22.34 8.52
C GLU A 671 23.48 21.77 7.12
N GLY A 672 22.85 22.36 6.08
CA GLY A 672 22.98 21.92 4.67
C GLY A 672 21.78 21.14 4.09
N ASP A 673 20.80 20.74 4.91
CA ASP A 673 19.64 19.93 4.50
C ASP A 673 18.39 20.82 4.24
N GLU A 674 18.49 21.76 3.29
CA GLU A 674 17.41 22.73 2.95
C GLU A 674 16.25 22.14 2.15
N ASN A 675 16.36 20.89 1.69
CA ASN A 675 15.34 20.18 0.90
C ASN A 675 14.51 19.18 1.73
N ALA A 676 14.19 19.54 2.97
CA ALA A 676 13.47 18.69 3.92
C ALA A 676 12.05 18.27 3.46
N GLU A 677 11.49 18.92 2.43
CA GLU A 677 10.26 18.49 1.76
C GLU A 677 10.36 17.09 1.11
N LYS A 678 11.59 16.54 0.93
CA LYS A 678 11.88 15.31 0.17
C LYS A 678 12.51 14.15 0.97
N ALA A 679 12.31 14.13 2.29
CA ALA A 679 12.94 13.20 3.25
C ALA A 679 14.42 13.56 3.52
N PRO A 680 14.77 13.88 4.78
CA PRO A 680 16.10 14.38 5.12
C PRO A 680 17.18 13.34 4.82
N SER A 681 18.29 13.80 4.24
CA SER A 681 19.47 12.96 3.98
C SER A 681 20.37 12.82 5.21
N SER A 682 20.16 13.68 6.21
CA SER A 682 20.84 13.67 7.51
C SER A 682 19.89 14.05 8.67
N ASP A 683 20.19 13.52 9.86
CA ASP A 683 19.29 13.47 11.02
C ASP A 683 18.58 14.80 11.37
N ALA A 684 17.24 14.79 11.35
CA ALA A 684 16.38 15.78 12.00
C ALA A 684 15.36 15.06 12.89
N ALA A 685 15.28 15.42 14.18
CA ALA A 685 14.64 14.57 15.18
C ALA A 685 13.73 15.29 16.19
N ALA A 686 13.32 16.56 15.95
CA ALA A 686 12.40 17.24 16.85
C ALA A 686 11.63 18.43 16.24
N PHE A 687 10.46 18.70 16.83
CA PHE A 687 9.38 19.47 16.24
C PHE A 687 8.63 20.29 17.30
N PHE A 688 8.30 21.52 16.95
CA PHE A 688 7.14 22.23 17.48
C PHE A 688 6.00 22.07 16.50
N ASP A 689 4.82 21.66 17.00
CA ASP A 689 3.60 21.66 16.18
C ASP A 689 3.23 23.10 15.74
N ALA A 690 2.28 23.26 14.82
CA ALA A 690 1.81 24.60 14.42
C ALA A 690 1.15 25.33 15.61
N PRO A 691 1.34 26.66 15.73
CA PRO A 691 0.80 27.43 16.84
C PRO A 691 -0.73 27.45 16.80
N TRP A 692 -1.36 27.36 17.96
CA TRP A 692 -2.79 27.58 18.09
C TRP A 692 -3.12 28.36 19.36
N ALA A 693 -4.26 29.04 19.33
CA ALA A 693 -4.76 29.82 20.47
C ALA A 693 -6.29 29.78 20.48
N LYS A 694 -6.87 29.53 21.66
CA LYS A 694 -8.33 29.43 21.85
C LYS A 694 -8.79 30.39 22.94
N ASP A 695 -9.83 31.18 22.65
CA ASP A 695 -10.43 32.12 23.61
C ASP A 695 -11.38 31.40 24.61
N ALA A 696 -12.01 32.16 25.51
CA ALA A 696 -12.94 31.62 26.51
C ALA A 696 -14.21 30.98 25.94
N HIS A 697 -14.52 31.24 24.67
CA HIS A 697 -15.65 30.69 23.94
C HIS A 697 -15.24 29.53 23.00
N GLY A 698 -13.94 29.24 22.90
CA GLY A 698 -13.36 28.23 22.02
C GLY A 698 -13.15 28.71 20.58
N ASN A 699 -13.24 30.02 20.31
CA ASN A 699 -12.91 30.59 19.01
C ASN A 699 -11.39 30.63 18.81
N ASP A 700 -10.96 30.49 17.56
CA ASP A 700 -9.57 30.67 17.19
C ASP A 700 -9.12 32.12 17.37
N VAL A 701 -7.98 32.30 18.04
CA VAL A 701 -7.29 33.58 18.15
C VAL A 701 -6.11 33.59 17.19
N PRO A 702 -5.92 34.64 16.38
CA PRO A 702 -4.74 34.74 15.52
C PRO A 702 -3.44 34.60 16.32
N THR A 703 -2.61 33.64 15.94
CA THR A 703 -1.33 33.36 16.59
C THR A 703 -0.28 32.95 15.55
N THR A 704 0.99 33.28 15.81
CA THR A 704 2.11 32.90 14.93
C THR A 704 3.35 32.55 15.73
N TYR A 705 4.20 31.70 15.16
CA TYR A 705 5.55 31.48 15.68
C TYR A 705 6.60 32.25 14.91
N LYS A 706 7.60 32.71 15.63
CA LYS A 706 8.85 33.24 15.10
C LYS A 706 10.01 32.64 15.86
N VAL A 707 10.99 32.10 15.13
CA VAL A 707 12.23 31.61 15.74
C VAL A 707 13.27 32.72 15.73
N VAL A 708 13.87 32.99 16.88
CA VAL A 708 14.97 33.96 17.05
C VAL A 708 16.10 33.29 17.82
N GLY A 709 17.13 32.82 17.10
CA GLY A 709 18.21 32.03 17.69
C GLY A 709 17.68 30.75 18.33
N ASN A 710 17.88 30.60 19.64
CA ASN A 710 17.45 29.46 20.45
C ASN A 710 16.10 29.70 21.15
N THR A 711 15.27 30.60 20.62
CA THR A 711 13.99 30.99 21.24
C THR A 711 12.86 30.89 20.23
N LEU A 712 11.79 30.21 20.63
CA LEU A 712 10.51 30.22 19.93
C LEU A 712 9.64 31.31 20.55
N VAL A 713 9.26 32.30 19.76
CA VAL A 713 8.36 33.38 20.16
C VAL A 713 6.99 33.11 19.58
N GLN A 714 5.99 32.93 20.44
CA GLN A 714 4.58 32.91 20.05
C GLN A 714 3.99 34.30 20.20
N HIS A 715 3.50 34.87 19.11
CA HIS A 715 2.75 36.11 19.13
C HIS A 715 1.25 35.82 19.13
N VAL A 716 0.49 36.46 20.02
CA VAL A 716 -0.96 36.28 20.19
C VAL A 716 -1.69 37.59 19.96
N GLY A 717 -2.72 37.57 19.12
CA GLY A 717 -3.56 38.74 18.83
C GLY A 717 -4.25 39.34 20.06
N ALA A 718 -4.53 40.65 20.02
CA ALA A 718 -5.00 41.42 21.17
C ALA A 718 -6.52 41.44 21.39
N ASP A 719 -7.32 41.08 20.38
CA ASP A 719 -8.78 41.27 20.38
C ASP A 719 -9.53 39.95 20.57
N SER A 720 -9.58 39.41 21.80
CA SER A 720 -10.26 38.14 22.10
C SER A 720 -10.77 38.03 23.54
N ALA A 721 -11.70 37.11 23.79
CA ALA A 721 -12.29 36.89 25.11
C ALA A 721 -11.35 36.09 26.03
N PHE A 722 -11.12 36.61 27.25
CA PHE A 722 -10.28 35.93 28.23
C PHE A 722 -11.07 34.96 29.13
N PRO A 723 -10.46 33.84 29.59
CA PRO A 723 -9.06 33.48 29.38
C PRO A 723 -8.78 32.93 27.97
N ILE A 724 -7.55 33.14 27.47
CA ILE A 724 -7.04 32.57 26.22
C ILE A 724 -6.03 31.48 26.56
N VAL A 725 -6.11 30.32 25.90
CA VAL A 725 -5.16 29.22 26.03
C VAL A 725 -4.31 29.15 24.79
N ILE A 726 -2.99 29.18 24.96
CA ILE A 726 -2.01 29.06 23.87
C ILE A 726 -1.03 27.93 24.15
N ASP A 727 -0.41 27.39 23.10
CA ASP A 727 0.66 26.39 23.20
C ASP A 727 2.06 27.05 23.40
N PRO A 728 3.23 26.39 23.29
CA PRO A 728 3.65 25.38 22.29
C PRO A 728 3.64 23.91 22.72
N SER A 729 3.56 23.03 21.72
CA SER A 729 3.75 21.58 21.85
C SER A 729 5.10 21.14 21.24
N TRP A 730 6.00 20.62 22.07
CA TRP A 730 7.30 20.08 21.65
C TRP A 730 7.32 18.56 21.69
N TRP A 731 7.87 17.94 20.66
CA TRP A 731 8.19 16.52 20.70
C TRP A 731 9.45 16.21 19.90
N SER A 732 10.11 15.14 20.30
CA SER A 732 11.31 14.65 19.64
C SER A 732 11.22 13.15 19.43
N THR A 733 11.98 12.66 18.46
CA THR A 733 11.96 11.28 18.02
C THR A 733 13.30 10.63 18.27
N THR A 734 13.27 9.38 18.69
CA THR A 734 14.49 8.56 18.71
C THR A 734 14.88 8.18 17.28
N LYS A 735 16.15 7.83 17.07
CA LYS A 735 16.74 7.44 15.77
C LYS A 735 15.91 6.33 15.16
N LYS A 736 15.40 5.42 15.99
CA LYS A 736 14.55 4.31 15.56
C LYS A 736 13.28 4.80 14.88
N ILE A 737 12.63 5.83 15.42
CA ILE A 737 11.38 6.40 14.89
C ILE A 737 11.65 7.38 13.77
N VAL A 738 12.67 8.25 13.86
CA VAL A 738 13.05 9.16 12.75
C VAL A 738 13.33 8.32 11.52
N MET A 739 14.19 7.32 11.67
CA MET A 739 14.54 6.47 10.56
C MET A 739 13.36 5.56 10.16
N CYS A 740 12.42 5.21 11.06
CA CYS A 740 11.17 4.54 10.68
C CYS A 740 10.25 5.45 9.87
N ALA A 741 9.96 6.63 10.40
CA ALA A 741 8.94 7.56 9.96
C ALA A 741 9.38 8.40 8.77
N ALA A 742 10.65 8.71 8.60
CA ALA A 742 11.19 9.21 7.33
C ALA A 742 10.96 8.18 6.22
N THR A 743 11.11 6.90 6.55
CA THR A 743 10.85 5.81 5.62
C THR A 743 9.35 5.55 5.38
N VAL A 744 8.50 5.72 6.40
CA VAL A 744 7.02 5.71 6.27
C VAL A 744 6.53 6.95 5.50
N ALA A 745 7.13 8.11 5.70
CA ALA A 745 6.81 9.34 4.99
C ALA A 745 7.17 9.20 3.50
N GLY A 746 8.27 8.52 3.16
CA GLY A 746 8.57 8.10 1.78
C GLY A 746 7.50 7.18 1.17
N PHE A 747 6.89 6.31 1.98
CA PHE A 747 5.73 5.51 1.57
C PHE A 747 4.47 6.39 1.33
N ILE A 748 4.17 7.32 2.23
CA ILE A 748 3.04 8.29 2.09
C ILE A 748 3.25 9.24 0.90
N PHE A 749 4.50 9.55 0.56
CA PHE A 749 4.91 10.40 -0.57
C PHE A 749 4.32 9.95 -1.91
N THR A 750 4.02 8.65 -2.05
CA THR A 750 3.42 8.08 -3.26
C THR A 750 1.91 8.38 -3.41
N PHE A 751 1.29 9.02 -2.41
CA PHE A 751 -0.17 9.18 -2.31
C PHE A 751 -0.68 10.61 -2.08
N THR A 752 0.18 11.62 -1.86
CA THR A 752 -0.23 13.02 -1.58
C THR A 752 0.55 14.05 -2.41
N PRO A 753 -0.05 15.20 -2.79
CA PRO A 753 0.62 16.25 -3.59
C PRO A 753 1.83 16.85 -2.87
N ALA A 754 2.94 17.09 -3.59
CA ALA A 754 4.26 17.49 -3.09
C ALA A 754 4.26 18.71 -2.14
N GLY A 755 5.06 18.66 -1.05
CA GLY A 755 5.53 19.87 -0.34
C GLY A 755 5.30 20.03 1.18
N SER A 756 4.46 19.25 1.88
CA SER A 756 4.06 19.63 3.27
C SER A 756 4.80 18.93 4.44
N SER A 757 5.28 19.69 5.43
CA SER A 757 5.84 19.23 6.71
C SER A 757 4.86 18.36 7.54
N ALA A 758 3.55 18.58 7.36
CA ALA A 758 2.48 17.75 7.89
C ALA A 758 2.63 16.26 7.54
N ARG A 759 3.31 15.90 6.44
CA ARG A 759 3.57 14.51 6.02
C ARG A 759 4.41 13.73 7.02
N VAL A 760 5.52 14.32 7.46
CA VAL A 760 6.46 13.68 8.38
C VAL A 760 5.87 13.69 9.79
N ALA A 761 5.27 14.80 10.21
CA ALA A 761 4.60 14.89 11.50
C ALA A 761 3.46 13.86 11.62
N THR A 762 2.62 13.71 10.60
CA THR A 762 1.52 12.72 10.59
C THR A 762 2.05 11.28 10.57
N ALA A 763 3.05 10.98 9.74
CA ALA A 763 3.67 9.65 9.70
C ALA A 763 4.30 9.26 11.03
N VAL A 764 4.99 10.20 11.69
CA VAL A 764 5.58 9.98 13.00
C VAL A 764 4.51 9.84 14.08
N LYS A 765 3.49 10.73 14.11
CA LYS A 765 2.36 10.63 15.05
C LYS A 765 1.69 9.26 14.94
N LEU A 766 1.51 8.75 13.72
CA LEU A 766 0.99 7.40 13.45
C LEU A 766 1.93 6.29 13.96
N VAL A 767 3.24 6.36 13.66
CA VAL A 767 4.25 5.38 14.12
C VAL A 767 4.33 5.32 15.65
N LYS A 768 4.28 6.47 16.32
CA LYS A 768 4.31 6.56 17.79
C LYS A 768 3.01 6.10 18.44
N ARG A 769 1.85 6.51 17.89
CA ARG A 769 0.52 6.15 18.41
C ARG A 769 0.21 4.65 18.30
N ILE A 770 0.64 4.02 17.21
CA ILE A 770 0.45 2.57 16.97
C ILE A 770 1.61 1.74 17.57
N GLY A 771 2.76 2.37 17.79
CA GLY A 771 4.00 1.75 18.24
C GLY A 771 4.81 1.23 17.06
N VAL A 772 6.12 1.51 17.07
CA VAL A 772 7.08 1.20 16.00
C VAL A 772 6.91 -0.23 15.51
N LYS A 773 6.79 -1.18 16.45
CA LYS A 773 6.66 -2.61 16.16
C LYS A 773 5.44 -2.97 15.34
N LYS A 774 4.29 -2.40 15.67
CA LYS A 774 3.02 -2.65 14.98
C LYS A 774 2.97 -1.91 13.64
N THR A 775 3.48 -0.68 13.57
CA THR A 775 3.49 0.10 12.32
C THR A 775 4.40 -0.51 11.27
N ALA A 776 5.61 -0.95 11.63
CA ALA A 776 6.43 -1.66 10.65
C ALA A 776 5.92 -3.07 10.37
N LYS A 777 5.20 -3.73 11.29
CA LYS A 777 4.52 -4.99 10.97
C LYS A 777 3.39 -4.75 9.99
N LEU A 778 2.65 -3.64 10.08
CA LEU A 778 1.62 -3.20 9.14
C LEU A 778 2.23 -2.89 7.75
N ILE A 779 3.37 -2.17 7.71
CA ILE A 779 4.10 -1.85 6.46
C ILE A 779 4.80 -3.07 5.87
N GLN A 780 5.44 -3.92 6.68
CA GLN A 780 6.00 -5.19 6.23
C GLN A 780 4.91 -6.12 5.72
N THR A 781 3.74 -6.11 6.36
CA THR A 781 2.58 -6.87 5.91
C THR A 781 2.11 -6.30 4.58
N TYR A 782 1.98 -4.99 4.43
CA TYR A 782 1.68 -4.31 3.15
C TYR A 782 2.71 -4.61 2.03
N ALA A 783 4.00 -4.59 2.36
CA ALA A 783 5.09 -4.84 1.43
C ALA A 783 5.25 -6.32 1.06
N LYS A 784 5.07 -7.24 2.01
CA LYS A 784 5.07 -8.70 1.76
C LYS A 784 3.81 -9.14 1.02
N ARG A 785 2.69 -8.42 1.21
CA ARG A 785 1.44 -8.63 0.46
C ARG A 785 1.60 -8.26 -1.01
N ARG A 786 2.64 -7.50 -1.38
CA ARG A 786 3.10 -7.39 -2.76
C ARG A 786 4.21 -8.39 -2.98
N LYS A 787 3.91 -9.61 -3.44
CA LYS A 787 5.01 -10.45 -3.92
C LYS A 787 5.68 -9.67 -5.06
N LEU A 788 7.00 -9.60 -4.97
CA LEU A 788 7.94 -8.84 -5.78
C LEU A 788 9.11 -9.81 -5.97
N THR A 789 9.70 -9.83 -7.17
CA THR A 789 10.94 -10.59 -7.44
C THR A 789 12.02 -10.16 -6.43
N SER A 790 13.07 -10.94 -6.18
CA SER A 790 14.13 -10.52 -5.23
C SER A 790 14.72 -9.13 -5.57
N ALA A 791 14.79 -8.83 -6.86
CA ALA A 791 15.20 -7.57 -7.47
C ALA A 791 14.26 -6.41 -7.12
N HIS A 792 12.96 -6.53 -7.42
CA HIS A 792 12.01 -5.48 -7.02
C HIS A 792 11.75 -5.50 -5.54
N ARG A 793 11.96 -6.61 -4.84
CA ARG A 793 11.97 -6.61 -3.40
C ARG A 793 13.10 -5.71 -2.97
N LYS A 794 14.33 -5.82 -3.47
CA LYS A 794 15.41 -4.86 -3.19
C LYS A 794 15.11 -3.45 -3.65
N ALA A 795 14.55 -3.25 -4.85
CA ALA A 795 14.26 -1.93 -5.41
C ALA A 795 13.08 -1.25 -4.72
N VAL A 796 11.97 -1.93 -4.45
CA VAL A 796 10.84 -1.48 -3.60
C VAL A 796 11.25 -1.43 -2.13
N THR A 797 12.17 -2.27 -1.67
CA THR A 797 12.79 -2.16 -0.33
C THR A 797 13.77 -0.99 -0.26
N ALA A 798 14.26 -0.49 -1.40
CA ALA A 798 15.05 0.74 -1.51
C ALA A 798 14.15 1.97 -1.73
N LEU A 799 13.04 1.83 -2.48
CA LEU A 799 12.04 2.87 -2.78
C LEU A 799 11.07 3.11 -1.61
N LEU A 800 10.59 2.06 -0.96
CA LEU A 800 9.81 2.07 0.29
C LEU A 800 10.70 1.92 1.53
N GLY A 801 12.02 1.80 1.32
CA GLY A 801 13.02 1.70 2.38
C GLY A 801 12.87 0.53 3.35
N ILE A 802 12.15 -0.57 3.07
CA ILE A 802 11.83 -1.63 4.06
C ILE A 802 13.06 -2.26 4.77
N ALA A 803 14.24 -2.32 4.14
CA ALA A 803 15.47 -2.79 4.76
C ALA A 803 16.10 -1.70 5.61
N ALA A 804 15.95 -0.43 5.18
CA ALA A 804 16.11 0.71 6.07
C ALA A 804 15.11 0.58 7.22
N ILE A 805 13.78 0.46 7.07
CA ILE A 805 12.81 0.22 8.15
C ILE A 805 13.23 -0.91 9.10
N LYS A 806 13.60 -2.11 8.62
CA LYS A 806 14.06 -3.20 9.49
C LYS A 806 15.33 -2.84 10.28
N LYS A 807 16.34 -2.27 9.61
CA LYS A 807 17.64 -1.89 10.18
C LYS A 807 17.52 -0.66 11.10
N SER A 808 16.75 0.32 10.68
CA SER A 808 16.47 1.62 11.27
C SER A 808 15.58 1.49 12.50
N CYS A 809 14.47 0.75 12.40
CA CYS A 809 13.52 0.57 13.49
C CYS A 809 13.92 -0.60 14.43
N LYS A 810 15.03 -1.32 14.13
CA LYS A 810 15.59 -2.47 14.86
C LYS A 810 14.56 -3.57 15.16
N PHE A 811 14.11 -4.25 14.11
CA PHE A 811 13.24 -5.44 14.18
C PHE A 811 13.98 -6.75 14.25
#